data_AF-A0A402DGF0-F1
#
_entry.id   AF-A0A402DGF0-F1
#
_cell.length_a   1.000
_cell.length_b   1.000
_cell.length_c   1.000
_cell.angle_alpha   90.00
_cell.angle_beta   90.00
_cell.angle_gamma   90.00
#
_symmetry.space_group_name_H-M   'P 1'
#
loop_
_entity.id
_entity.type
_entity.pdbx_description
1 polymer ?
#
loop_
_entity_poly.entity_id
_entity_poly.type
_entity_poly.pdbx_seq_one_letter_code
_entity_poly.pdbx_strand_id
1 'polypeptide(L)'
;MLTRVPEEIRLAEKAIDFGEFFSQEPLKFQFYYGENNQAEIINTIYLEDGNNPLTLYLEVFNDSEQDVIFKNSNSLAGKLATVQAGGAQAASEKKCHFQLRWEKDLGLKPSEIEIDGKSGQWQVNYDEESRFFSIYFLHKSGLTLKPNEKIQIGFSKLTANNRTVKSSNVELLYGGIGLISTGTANELIEEQVSSKNAVSVINHLRKTEIPLQFRVLGSNAILNDGTTQNTLKLKVLNSPLSNNTRPILLLNQSSKFIVSFEQGDHPDALVATTDQLNDVQITVTDTNSWTSDHTANSTQWSFTPKPNLKQLTAGQGIELTISQLVTSSASGLACIYIDYQNIGSYPDGRLVIPIEKTPLLYSGGQVGIGTSSPAQKLHVVGDLVLGNNTNNQKFLFHSRSGPPSNADLLQITHDNQSGDWDWSQGITLKRGGNVGIGTSNPAAKLHVNGGNAVISGKVGIGTTTPKIHLAIGDDDTGLQQQGDGELAIYTNNTERVRVNASGNVGIGTSSPAQKLHVVGDLVLGNNTNNEKFLFHSRSVPPSNADFLQITHDNQSGDWDWSQGITLKRGGNVGIGTTDPKVKLDVNGNINIQGDVKVKGKKPMELVHYRVPRNYVVAGIQGFTGIRTGYSVSEWYPIMVNLMYLDYNDGQRTDLAKQYQFFSGKLNGTWYLTLVMPPKMIYIDFSDEIRSTTYPSVFLMDVLFIRNELMSEISSTINP
;
A
#
# COMPACT_ATOMS: atom_id res chain seq x y z
N MET A 1 -14.16 40.88 13.79
CA MET A 1 -13.62 42.18 14.26
C MET A 1 -14.15 43.23 13.30
N LEU A 2 -15.03 44.12 13.77
CA LEU A 2 -15.47 45.28 12.99
C LEU A 2 -14.42 46.37 13.23
N THR A 3 -13.51 46.56 12.27
CA THR A 3 -12.55 47.67 12.35
C THR A 3 -13.28 48.96 12.07
N ARG A 4 -13.35 49.84 13.08
CA ARG A 4 -13.68 51.25 12.94
C ARG A 4 -12.77 51.85 11.86
N VAL A 5 -13.35 52.64 10.97
CA VAL A 5 -12.59 53.50 10.05
C VAL A 5 -11.63 54.37 10.89
N PRO A 6 -10.34 54.47 10.53
CA PRO A 6 -9.37 55.26 11.27
C PRO A 6 -9.81 56.72 11.43
N GLU A 7 -9.55 57.30 12.60
CA GLU A 7 -9.77 58.72 12.93
C GLU A 7 -9.12 59.68 11.90
N GLU A 8 -8.10 59.19 11.20
CA GLU A 8 -7.32 59.86 10.16
C GLU A 8 -8.14 60.20 8.91
N ILE A 9 -9.18 59.43 8.58
CA ILE A 9 -10.11 59.77 7.48
C ILE A 9 -11.12 60.83 7.93
N ARG A 10 -11.44 60.89 9.23
CA ARG A 10 -12.33 61.93 9.80
C ARG A 10 -11.68 63.32 9.83
N LEU A 11 -10.36 63.39 9.64
CA LEU A 11 -9.60 64.64 9.63
C LEU A 11 -9.31 65.17 8.22
N ALA A 12 -9.67 64.43 7.17
CA ALA A 12 -9.52 64.88 5.78
C ALA A 12 -10.66 65.80 5.28
N GLU A 13 -11.72 65.99 6.07
CA GLU A 13 -12.79 66.96 5.79
C GLU A 13 -12.58 68.29 6.53
N LYS A 14 -11.33 68.73 6.70
CA LYS A 14 -11.04 70.07 7.22
C LYS A 14 -10.58 71.01 6.12
N ALA A 15 -11.46 72.00 5.90
CA ALA A 15 -11.22 73.33 5.38
C ALA A 15 -10.61 73.41 3.97
N ILE A 16 -11.49 73.69 3.00
CA ILE A 16 -11.09 74.47 1.82
C ILE A 16 -10.55 75.81 2.34
N ASP A 17 -9.27 76.07 2.07
CA ASP A 17 -8.61 77.33 2.32
C ASP A 17 -9.18 78.39 1.36
N PHE A 18 -9.93 79.37 1.88
CA PHE A 18 -10.42 80.54 1.15
C PHE A 18 -9.44 81.72 1.26
N GLY A 19 -8.15 81.44 1.10
CA GLY A 19 -7.16 82.47 0.80
C GLY A 19 -7.30 82.90 -0.66
N GLU A 20 -7.68 84.15 -0.87
CA GLU A 20 -7.76 84.87 -2.17
C GLU A 20 -9.03 84.69 -3.00
N PHE A 21 -10.15 85.27 -2.54
CA PHE A 21 -11.08 86.04 -3.38
C PHE A 21 -12.02 86.82 -2.44
N PHE A 22 -11.81 88.13 -2.28
CA PHE A 22 -12.81 88.99 -1.64
C PHE A 22 -14.01 89.15 -2.58
N SER A 23 -14.91 88.16 -2.66
CA SER A 23 -16.32 88.50 -2.86
C SER A 23 -16.86 88.80 -1.46
N GLN A 24 -16.99 90.09 -1.12
CA GLN A 24 -17.75 90.47 0.07
C GLN A 24 -19.23 90.26 -0.25
N GLU A 25 -19.66 88.99 -0.26
CA GLU A 25 -21.06 88.60 -0.20
C GLU A 25 -21.53 88.89 1.22
N PRO A 26 -22.36 89.92 1.46
CA PRO A 26 -22.72 90.30 2.82
C PRO A 26 -23.52 89.23 3.57
N LEU A 27 -24.23 88.34 2.87
CA LEU A 27 -24.96 87.24 3.48
C LEU A 27 -24.36 85.90 3.07
N LYS A 28 -23.96 85.11 4.07
CA LYS A 28 -23.59 83.70 3.93
C LYS A 28 -24.57 82.83 4.67
N PHE A 29 -24.50 81.52 4.42
CA PHE A 29 -25.34 80.57 5.11
C PHE A 29 -24.60 79.32 5.56
N GLN A 30 -25.21 78.54 6.46
CA GLN A 30 -24.75 77.22 6.87
C GLN A 30 -25.91 76.36 7.38
N PHE A 31 -25.72 75.05 7.39
CA PHE A 31 -26.66 74.10 7.99
C PHE A 31 -26.10 73.49 9.27
N TYR A 32 -26.97 73.18 10.23
CA TYR A 32 -26.59 72.47 11.44
C TYR A 32 -27.77 71.70 12.08
N TYR A 33 -27.42 70.78 12.97
CA TYR A 33 -28.37 70.09 13.85
C TYR A 33 -28.17 70.54 15.31
N GLY A 34 -29.27 70.69 16.07
CA GLY A 34 -29.27 71.02 17.51
C GLY A 34 -29.87 72.38 17.88
N GLU A 35 -30.03 72.66 19.18
CA GLU A 35 -30.44 73.98 19.70
C GLU A 35 -29.19 74.82 20.09
N ASN A 36 -29.36 76.15 20.16
CA ASN A 36 -28.29 77.14 20.36
C ASN A 36 -27.22 76.71 21.40
N ASN A 37 -25.94 76.90 21.04
CA ASN A 37 -24.70 76.60 21.79
C ASN A 37 -24.19 75.14 21.78
N GLN A 38 -24.85 74.20 21.09
CA GLN A 38 -24.29 72.87 20.77
C GLN A 38 -24.53 72.49 19.29
N ALA A 39 -24.39 73.46 18.39
CA ALA A 39 -24.60 73.24 16.96
C ALA A 39 -23.41 72.47 16.33
N GLU A 40 -23.70 71.33 15.72
CA GLU A 40 -22.76 70.65 14.82
C GLU A 40 -22.98 71.23 13.41
N ILE A 41 -22.07 72.09 12.95
CA ILE A 41 -22.08 72.61 11.58
C ILE A 41 -21.85 71.42 10.66
N ILE A 42 -22.72 71.27 9.65
CA ILE A 42 -22.69 70.13 8.75
C ILE A 42 -22.65 70.58 7.29
N ASN A 43 -21.75 69.95 6.53
CA ASN A 43 -21.84 69.91 5.08
C ASN A 43 -22.64 68.69 4.61
N THR A 44 -23.18 67.90 5.55
CA THR A 44 -23.91 66.66 5.26
C THR A 44 -25.27 66.63 5.96
N ILE A 45 -26.35 66.63 5.19
CA ILE A 45 -27.72 66.48 5.68
C ILE A 45 -28.06 65.00 5.82
N TYR A 46 -28.51 64.64 7.02
CA TYR A 46 -29.04 63.33 7.38
C TYR A 46 -30.56 63.31 7.25
N LEU A 47 -31.09 62.35 6.49
CA LEU A 47 -32.53 62.18 6.28
C LEU A 47 -33.02 60.93 7.02
N GLU A 48 -33.99 61.06 7.92
CA GLU A 48 -34.54 59.96 8.73
C GLU A 48 -35.76 59.28 8.06
N ASP A 49 -35.91 57.96 8.26
CA ASP A 49 -37.11 57.19 7.92
C ASP A 49 -37.87 56.79 9.21
N GLY A 50 -38.53 57.78 9.85
CA GLY A 50 -39.61 57.52 10.82
C GLY A 50 -39.51 58.11 12.26
N ASN A 51 -40.72 58.48 12.74
CA ASN A 51 -41.27 58.86 14.05
C ASN A 51 -40.76 60.04 14.90
N ASN A 52 -39.58 60.64 14.70
CA ASN A 52 -39.25 61.92 15.35
C ASN A 52 -38.28 62.74 14.49
N PRO A 53 -38.75 63.57 13.53
CA PRO A 53 -37.86 64.26 12.61
C PRO A 53 -36.90 65.20 13.36
N LEU A 54 -35.59 65.04 13.16
CA LEU A 54 -34.63 66.08 13.52
C LEU A 54 -34.93 67.38 12.76
N THR A 55 -34.94 68.50 13.47
CA THR A 55 -35.01 69.83 12.85
C THR A 55 -33.63 70.21 12.32
N LEU A 56 -33.51 70.35 10.99
CA LEU A 56 -32.35 70.93 10.32
C LEU A 56 -32.47 72.44 10.39
N TYR A 57 -31.46 73.15 10.91
CA TYR A 57 -31.48 74.60 10.94
C TYR A 57 -30.62 75.19 9.83
N LEU A 58 -31.18 76.12 9.07
CA LEU A 58 -30.45 77.05 8.22
C LEU A 58 -30.14 78.30 9.02
N GLU A 59 -28.86 78.64 9.06
CA GLU A 59 -28.38 79.94 9.51
C GLU A 59 -28.02 80.79 8.31
N VAL A 60 -28.60 81.98 8.20
CA VAL A 60 -28.17 83.02 7.27
C VAL A 60 -27.57 84.14 8.11
N PHE A 61 -26.30 84.46 7.92
CA PHE A 61 -25.57 85.40 8.77
C PHE A 61 -24.90 86.50 7.96
N ASN A 62 -24.78 87.67 8.60
CA ASN A 62 -24.09 88.80 8.03
C ASN A 62 -22.57 88.67 8.25
N ASP A 63 -21.84 88.35 7.18
CA ASP A 63 -20.38 88.20 7.17
C ASP A 63 -19.65 89.49 6.74
N SER A 64 -20.38 90.59 6.58
CA SER A 64 -19.81 91.89 6.25
C SER A 64 -19.58 92.77 7.47
N GLU A 65 -18.76 93.81 7.30
CA GLU A 65 -18.53 94.83 8.33
C GLU A 65 -19.67 95.87 8.43
N GLN A 66 -20.70 95.76 7.57
CA GLN A 66 -21.82 96.70 7.50
C GLN A 66 -23.15 96.05 7.90
N ASP A 67 -24.13 96.83 8.32
CA ASP A 67 -25.47 96.32 8.60
C ASP A 67 -26.15 95.83 7.30
N VAL A 68 -26.79 94.66 7.34
CA VAL A 68 -27.65 94.18 6.24
C VAL A 68 -29.11 94.39 6.61
N ILE A 69 -29.81 95.21 5.83
CA ILE A 69 -31.17 95.65 6.11
C ILE A 69 -32.15 94.98 5.15
N PHE A 70 -33.03 94.17 5.72
CA PHE A 70 -34.18 93.54 5.09
C PHE A 70 -35.36 94.52 5.17
N LYS A 71 -35.79 95.06 4.03
CA LYS A 71 -36.87 96.06 3.98
C LYS A 71 -38.23 95.40 4.13
N ASN A 72 -39.20 96.13 4.69
CA ASN A 72 -40.57 95.66 4.74
C ASN A 72 -41.15 95.57 3.32
N SER A 73 -41.70 94.42 2.93
CA SER A 73 -42.22 94.15 1.59
C SER A 73 -43.54 94.85 1.24
N ASN A 74 -44.16 95.57 2.17
CA ASN A 74 -45.41 96.30 1.94
C ASN A 74 -45.29 97.43 0.90
N SER A 75 -44.08 97.78 0.44
CA SER A 75 -43.85 98.85 -0.56
C SER A 75 -43.74 98.38 -2.02
N LEU A 76 -43.76 97.08 -2.31
CA LEU A 76 -43.71 96.58 -3.71
C LEU A 76 -45.13 96.36 -4.26
N ALA A 77 -45.68 97.40 -4.88
CA ALA A 77 -46.91 97.31 -5.66
C ALA A 77 -46.60 96.81 -7.08
N GLY A 78 -46.76 95.51 -7.35
CA GLY A 78 -46.71 95.02 -8.73
C GLY A 78 -46.58 93.51 -8.94
N LYS A 79 -47.59 92.94 -9.61
CA LYS A 79 -47.64 91.64 -10.30
C LYS A 79 -47.41 90.38 -9.47
N LEU A 80 -48.55 89.78 -9.11
CA LEU A 80 -48.66 88.41 -8.61
C LEU A 80 -48.63 87.41 -9.75
N ALA A 81 -47.71 86.46 -9.66
CA ALA A 81 -47.80 85.20 -10.40
C ALA A 81 -48.68 84.23 -9.60
N THR A 82 -49.69 83.68 -10.26
CA THR A 82 -50.34 82.39 -9.94
C THR A 82 -49.25 81.29 -9.91
N VAL A 83 -49.14 80.35 -8.96
CA VAL A 83 -50.09 79.31 -8.51
C VAL A 83 -49.59 78.65 -7.18
N GLN A 84 -50.57 78.17 -6.38
CA GLN A 84 -50.59 77.20 -5.26
C GLN A 84 -49.86 77.48 -3.92
N ALA A 85 -50.69 77.43 -2.86
CA ALA A 85 -50.47 77.72 -1.43
C ALA A 85 -50.08 79.18 -1.07
N GLY A 86 -51.08 80.03 -0.78
CA GLY A 86 -50.87 81.30 -0.02
C GLY A 86 -51.37 82.61 -0.64
N GLY A 87 -51.78 82.63 -1.91
CA GLY A 87 -52.40 83.81 -2.54
C GLY A 87 -51.48 85.03 -2.72
N ALA A 88 -52.06 86.23 -2.77
CA ALA A 88 -51.41 87.52 -3.06
C ALA A 88 -50.24 87.94 -2.12
N GLN A 89 -49.99 87.16 -1.07
CA GLN A 89 -49.01 87.44 -0.03
C GLN A 89 -47.92 86.37 0.07
N ALA A 90 -47.84 85.42 -0.86
CA ALA A 90 -46.79 84.41 -0.88
C ALA A 90 -45.42 85.01 -1.30
N ALA A 91 -44.35 84.44 -0.76
CA ALA A 91 -42.99 84.72 -1.23
C ALA A 91 -42.81 84.20 -2.68
N SER A 92 -41.98 84.87 -3.47
CA SER A 92 -41.67 84.46 -4.84
C SER A 92 -40.31 85.00 -5.27
N GLU A 93 -39.82 84.57 -6.45
CA GLU A 93 -38.58 85.06 -7.07
C GLU A 93 -38.52 86.60 -7.13
N LYS A 94 -39.66 87.25 -7.39
CA LYS A 94 -39.77 88.72 -7.49
C LYS A 94 -40.16 89.40 -6.18
N LYS A 95 -40.36 88.62 -5.11
CA LYS A 95 -40.88 89.09 -3.82
C LYS A 95 -40.40 88.17 -2.69
N CYS A 96 -39.09 88.15 -2.46
CA CYS A 96 -38.45 87.50 -1.33
C CYS A 96 -37.29 88.36 -0.83
N HIS A 97 -36.79 88.11 0.38
CA HIS A 97 -35.51 88.68 0.80
C HIS A 97 -34.37 87.82 0.27
N PHE A 98 -34.48 86.51 0.43
CA PHE A 98 -33.54 85.56 -0.15
C PHE A 98 -34.25 84.29 -0.61
N GLN A 99 -33.58 83.58 -1.50
CA GLN A 99 -33.98 82.31 -2.08
C GLN A 99 -32.89 81.28 -1.79
N LEU A 100 -33.29 80.09 -1.35
CA LEU A 100 -32.42 78.94 -1.23
C LEU A 100 -32.69 77.99 -2.41
N ARG A 101 -31.71 77.83 -3.30
CA ARG A 101 -31.81 77.06 -4.53
C ARG A 101 -31.00 75.77 -4.43
N TRP A 102 -31.64 74.65 -4.74
CA TRP A 102 -31.11 73.29 -4.70
C TRP A 102 -31.16 72.65 -6.09
N GLU A 103 -30.20 71.80 -6.44
CA GLU A 103 -30.36 70.92 -7.60
C GLU A 103 -31.34 69.77 -7.28
N LYS A 104 -32.19 69.40 -8.25
CA LYS A 104 -33.19 68.34 -8.08
C LYS A 104 -32.59 66.94 -7.93
N ASP A 105 -31.33 66.76 -8.30
CA ASP A 105 -30.64 65.47 -8.27
C ASP A 105 -30.41 64.95 -6.85
N LEU A 106 -30.40 65.82 -5.84
CA LEU A 106 -30.36 65.47 -4.42
C LEU A 106 -31.59 64.69 -3.94
N GLY A 107 -32.66 64.65 -4.74
CA GLY A 107 -33.82 63.80 -4.48
C GLY A 107 -34.71 64.26 -3.33
N LEU A 108 -34.49 65.46 -2.80
CA LEU A 108 -35.35 66.11 -1.80
C LEU A 108 -36.74 66.34 -2.38
N LYS A 109 -37.77 66.20 -1.53
CA LYS A 109 -39.16 66.48 -1.90
C LYS A 109 -39.67 67.78 -1.25
N PRO A 110 -39.71 68.88 -2.00
CA PRO A 110 -40.12 70.20 -1.52
C PRO A 110 -41.44 70.25 -0.76
N SER A 111 -42.44 69.56 -1.30
CA SER A 111 -43.81 69.53 -0.79
C SER A 111 -43.94 68.81 0.55
N GLU A 112 -42.92 68.07 0.96
CA GLU A 112 -42.87 67.35 2.23
C GLU A 112 -42.08 68.13 3.31
N ILE A 113 -41.36 69.20 2.94
CA ILE A 113 -40.56 70.02 3.88
C ILE A 113 -41.49 70.96 4.66
N GLU A 114 -41.51 70.80 5.98
CA GLU A 114 -42.23 71.69 6.89
C GLU A 114 -41.26 72.63 7.59
N ILE A 115 -41.61 73.92 7.70
CA ILE A 115 -40.80 74.90 8.41
C ILE A 115 -41.34 75.04 9.84
N ASP A 116 -40.44 74.95 10.82
CA ASP A 116 -40.76 74.98 12.25
C ASP A 116 -41.56 76.25 12.63
N GLY A 117 -42.57 76.11 13.49
CA GLY A 117 -43.43 77.20 13.96
C GLY A 117 -42.69 78.34 14.68
N LYS A 118 -41.47 78.10 15.19
CA LYS A 118 -40.58 79.14 15.73
C LYS A 118 -40.18 80.18 14.66
N SER A 119 -40.27 79.88 13.37
CA SER A 119 -39.97 80.79 12.25
C SER A 119 -41.17 81.62 11.78
N GLY A 120 -42.25 81.74 12.58
CA GLY A 120 -43.51 82.41 12.20
C GLY A 120 -43.41 83.88 11.75
N GLN A 121 -42.20 84.44 11.71
CA GLN A 121 -41.84 85.74 11.14
C GLN A 121 -41.58 85.69 9.62
N TRP A 122 -41.48 84.50 9.02
CA TRP A 122 -41.24 84.29 7.59
C TRP A 122 -42.52 83.85 6.87
N GLN A 123 -42.76 84.43 5.70
CA GLN A 123 -43.61 83.90 4.65
C GLN A 123 -42.71 83.10 3.72
N VAL A 124 -43.01 81.82 3.55
CA VAL A 124 -42.20 80.92 2.74
C VAL A 124 -43.06 80.29 1.66
N ASN A 125 -42.49 80.21 0.47
CA ASN A 125 -43.08 79.54 -0.67
C ASN A 125 -41.99 78.77 -1.39
N TYR A 126 -42.39 77.87 -2.28
CA TYR A 126 -41.45 77.01 -2.97
C TYR A 126 -41.87 76.84 -4.44
N ASP A 127 -40.90 76.64 -5.32
CA ASP A 127 -41.13 76.45 -6.75
C ASP A 127 -40.17 75.40 -7.31
N GLU A 128 -40.62 74.67 -8.31
CA GLU A 128 -39.93 73.55 -8.90
C GLU A 128 -39.69 73.78 -10.40
N GLU A 129 -38.43 74.04 -10.76
CA GLU A 129 -37.99 74.20 -12.14
C GLU A 129 -37.50 72.85 -12.72
N SER A 130 -37.03 72.83 -13.97
CA SER A 130 -36.58 71.59 -14.63
C SER A 130 -35.33 70.98 -13.97
N ARG A 131 -34.39 71.81 -13.49
CA ARG A 131 -33.12 71.39 -12.90
C ARG A 131 -32.98 71.73 -11.42
N PHE A 132 -33.71 72.74 -10.96
CA PHE A 132 -33.60 73.24 -9.60
C PHE A 132 -34.93 73.18 -8.86
N PHE A 133 -34.82 73.21 -7.56
CA PHE A 133 -35.90 73.47 -6.64
C PHE A 133 -35.52 74.68 -5.78
N SER A 134 -36.45 75.62 -5.60
CA SER A 134 -36.20 76.88 -4.92
C SER A 134 -37.17 77.09 -3.75
N ILE A 135 -36.64 77.52 -2.60
CA ILE A 135 -37.44 78.00 -1.46
C ILE A 135 -37.24 79.50 -1.33
N TYR A 136 -38.32 80.27 -1.36
CA TYR A 136 -38.32 81.73 -1.25
C TYR A 136 -38.70 82.16 0.16
N PHE A 137 -37.88 82.99 0.79
CA PHE A 137 -38.09 83.48 2.14
C PHE A 137 -38.37 84.97 2.14
N LEU A 138 -39.53 85.36 2.66
CA LEU A 138 -39.93 86.76 2.82
C LEU A 138 -40.25 87.07 4.28
N HIS A 139 -39.55 88.03 4.87
CA HIS A 139 -39.79 88.43 6.25
C HIS A 139 -41.04 89.32 6.37
N LYS A 140 -41.88 89.07 7.40
CA LYS A 140 -43.16 89.78 7.62
C LYS A 140 -43.00 91.24 8.05
N SER A 141 -41.82 91.63 8.54
CA SER A 141 -41.47 93.01 8.92
C SER A 141 -40.08 93.38 8.39
N GLY A 142 -39.66 94.63 8.52
CA GLY A 142 -38.24 94.94 8.33
C GLY A 142 -37.38 94.24 9.39
N LEU A 143 -36.15 93.89 9.03
CA LEU A 143 -35.14 93.27 9.91
C LEU A 143 -33.76 93.85 9.58
N THR A 144 -32.96 94.20 10.57
CA THR A 144 -31.57 94.62 10.37
C THR A 144 -30.66 93.59 11.04
N LEU A 145 -29.69 93.06 10.30
CA LEU A 145 -28.64 92.20 10.80
C LEU A 145 -27.34 92.99 10.93
N LYS A 146 -26.85 93.16 12.15
CA LYS A 146 -25.51 93.71 12.40
C LYS A 146 -24.41 92.73 11.99
N PRO A 147 -23.15 93.17 11.85
CA PRO A 147 -22.03 92.26 11.63
C PRO A 147 -22.03 91.09 12.60
N ASN A 148 -21.92 89.86 12.08
CA ASN A 148 -22.00 88.58 12.78
C ASN A 148 -23.38 88.19 13.38
N GLU A 149 -24.43 88.99 13.18
CA GLU A 149 -25.78 88.57 13.53
C GLU A 149 -26.32 87.57 12.50
N LYS A 150 -27.22 86.70 12.97
CA LYS A 150 -27.73 85.57 12.20
C LYS A 150 -29.24 85.39 12.33
N ILE A 151 -29.83 84.91 11.25
CA ILE A 151 -31.21 84.45 11.15
C ILE A 151 -31.17 82.92 11.21
N GLN A 152 -32.04 82.33 12.01
CA GLN A 152 -32.20 80.88 12.09
C GLN A 152 -33.58 80.46 11.57
N ILE A 153 -33.62 79.49 10.65
CA ILE A 153 -34.84 78.92 10.10
C ILE A 153 -34.77 77.39 10.24
N GLY A 154 -35.74 76.81 10.94
CA GLY A 154 -35.81 75.35 11.13
C GLY A 154 -36.62 74.66 10.05
N PHE A 155 -36.09 73.59 9.50
CA PHE A 155 -36.75 72.67 8.57
C PHE A 155 -36.99 71.32 9.25
N SER A 156 -38.14 70.74 8.99
CA SER A 156 -38.57 69.44 9.50
C SER A 156 -39.17 68.62 8.35
N LYS A 157 -39.27 67.30 8.56
CA LYS A 157 -39.78 66.33 7.56
C LYS A 157 -39.03 66.34 6.21
N LEU A 158 -37.73 66.63 6.22
CA LEU A 158 -36.93 66.45 5.01
C LEU A 158 -36.86 64.96 4.67
N THR A 159 -37.35 64.61 3.49
CA THR A 159 -37.22 63.27 2.91
C THR A 159 -36.49 63.38 1.57
N ALA A 160 -35.74 62.33 1.23
CA ALA A 160 -35.24 62.15 -0.13
C ALA A 160 -35.62 60.78 -0.66
N ASN A 161 -35.83 60.73 -1.97
CA ASN A 161 -36.13 59.51 -2.70
C ASN A 161 -34.91 58.63 -3.00
N ASN A 162 -33.72 59.02 -2.52
CA ASN A 162 -32.45 58.36 -2.84
C ASN A 162 -31.71 57.90 -1.58
N ARG A 163 -31.18 56.66 -1.60
CA ARG A 163 -30.47 56.04 -0.46
C ARG A 163 -28.95 56.02 -0.63
N THR A 164 -28.42 56.65 -1.67
CA THR A 164 -26.99 56.87 -1.90
C THR A 164 -26.60 58.28 -1.47
N VAL A 165 -25.34 58.46 -1.06
CA VAL A 165 -24.78 59.79 -0.80
C VAL A 165 -24.77 60.57 -2.10
N LYS A 166 -25.38 61.76 -2.11
CA LYS A 166 -25.30 62.69 -3.24
C LYS A 166 -24.82 64.05 -2.76
N SER A 167 -23.91 64.66 -3.49
CA SER A 167 -23.40 66.00 -3.19
C SER A 167 -23.80 66.95 -4.30
N SER A 168 -24.32 68.12 -3.94
CA SER A 168 -24.58 69.21 -4.88
C SER A 168 -24.35 70.57 -4.21
N ASN A 169 -24.21 71.62 -5.02
CA ASN A 169 -24.07 72.98 -4.53
C ASN A 169 -25.44 73.57 -4.26
N VAL A 170 -25.65 74.00 -3.02
CA VAL A 170 -26.81 74.77 -2.59
C VAL A 170 -26.45 76.23 -2.68
N GLU A 171 -27.36 77.05 -3.18
CA GLU A 171 -27.11 78.48 -3.41
C GLU A 171 -28.12 79.34 -2.65
N LEU A 172 -27.63 80.31 -1.89
CA LEU A 172 -28.41 81.41 -1.33
C LEU A 172 -28.35 82.59 -2.30
N LEU A 173 -29.49 82.94 -2.89
CA LEU A 173 -29.64 84.05 -3.83
C LEU A 173 -30.36 85.21 -3.15
N TYR A 174 -29.85 86.43 -3.28
CA TYR A 174 -30.43 87.63 -2.69
C TYR A 174 -30.02 88.89 -3.47
N GLY A 175 -30.69 90.03 -3.24
CA GLY A 175 -30.45 91.25 -4.05
C GLY A 175 -31.18 91.26 -5.40
N GLY A 176 -31.04 92.33 -6.18
CA GLY A 176 -31.67 92.44 -7.51
C GLY A 176 -33.13 92.91 -7.53
N ILE A 177 -33.81 92.90 -6.38
CA ILE A 177 -35.26 93.13 -6.26
C ILE A 177 -35.62 94.25 -5.28
N GLY A 178 -34.64 94.99 -4.78
CA GLY A 178 -34.85 96.20 -3.96
C GLY A 178 -35.30 95.95 -2.52
N LEU A 179 -35.18 94.72 -2.02
CA LEU A 179 -35.62 94.33 -0.66
C LEU A 179 -34.48 94.22 0.36
N ILE A 180 -33.22 94.26 -0.10
CA ILE A 180 -32.04 94.22 0.77
C ILE A 180 -31.15 95.41 0.45
N SER A 181 -30.61 96.04 1.50
CA SER A 181 -29.57 97.08 1.42
C SER A 181 -28.45 96.82 2.41
N THR A 182 -27.26 97.36 2.14
CA THR A 182 -26.08 97.29 3.02
C THR A 182 -25.75 98.65 3.60
N GLY A 183 -25.28 98.71 4.84
CA GLY A 183 -24.87 99.94 5.52
C GLY A 183 -26.05 100.85 5.88
N THR A 184 -26.68 101.47 4.89
CA THR A 184 -27.86 102.33 5.07
C THR A 184 -29.06 101.82 4.28
N ALA A 185 -30.27 102.25 4.64
CA ALA A 185 -31.50 101.84 3.97
C ALA A 185 -31.59 102.26 2.48
N ASN A 186 -30.68 103.09 1.97
CA ASN A 186 -30.71 103.61 0.60
C ASN A 186 -29.70 102.92 -0.34
N GLU A 187 -28.72 102.19 0.19
CA GLU A 187 -27.71 101.47 -0.59
C GLU A 187 -28.23 100.06 -0.93
N LEU A 188 -29.11 99.99 -1.92
CA LEU A 188 -29.70 98.74 -2.40
C LEU A 188 -28.64 97.81 -2.98
N ILE A 189 -28.80 96.51 -2.73
CA ILE A 189 -28.10 95.48 -3.50
C ILE A 189 -28.82 95.35 -4.84
N GLU A 190 -28.38 96.12 -5.85
CA GLU A 190 -29.04 96.26 -7.15
C GLU A 190 -28.90 95.04 -8.07
N GLU A 191 -27.85 94.24 -7.88
CA GLU A 191 -27.64 92.99 -8.61
C GLU A 191 -27.97 91.78 -7.73
N GLN A 192 -28.34 90.66 -8.35
CA GLN A 192 -28.54 89.41 -7.60
C GLN A 192 -27.18 88.82 -7.24
N VAL A 193 -26.94 88.65 -5.96
CA VAL A 193 -25.75 88.04 -5.37
C VAL A 193 -26.07 86.58 -5.02
N SER A 194 -25.08 85.69 -5.17
CA SER A 194 -25.20 84.27 -4.88
C SER A 194 -24.10 83.82 -3.94
N SER A 195 -24.46 83.29 -2.78
CA SER A 195 -23.55 82.55 -1.90
C SER A 195 -23.76 81.06 -2.06
N LYS A 196 -22.70 80.25 -2.07
CA LYS A 196 -22.80 78.81 -2.35
C LYS A 196 -22.14 77.97 -1.28
N ASN A 197 -22.78 76.85 -0.93
CA ASN A 197 -22.18 75.81 -0.10
C ASN A 197 -22.42 74.43 -0.72
N ALA A 198 -21.37 73.61 -0.72
CA ALA A 198 -21.49 72.21 -1.09
C ALA A 198 -22.17 71.44 0.05
N VAL A 199 -23.25 70.73 -0.28
CA VAL A 199 -24.00 69.92 0.68
C VAL A 199 -24.15 68.50 0.15
N SER A 200 -23.72 67.54 0.97
CA SER A 200 -23.99 66.12 0.79
C SER A 200 -25.31 65.76 1.48
N VAL A 201 -26.13 64.97 0.82
CA VAL A 201 -27.34 64.39 1.39
C VAL A 201 -27.07 62.90 1.58
N ILE A 202 -27.13 62.44 2.83
CA ILE A 202 -26.98 61.03 3.20
C ILE A 202 -28.26 60.58 3.88
N ASN A 203 -28.83 59.48 3.39
CA ASN A 203 -29.83 58.76 4.14
C ASN A 203 -29.13 57.99 5.26
N HIS A 204 -28.92 58.64 6.40
CA HIS A 204 -28.13 58.07 7.49
C HIS A 204 -29.03 57.39 8.50
N LEU A 205 -28.85 56.08 8.63
CA LEU A 205 -29.56 55.27 9.61
C LEU A 205 -28.60 55.02 10.77
N ARG A 206 -28.96 55.47 11.99
CA ARG A 206 -28.16 55.32 13.23
C ARG A 206 -27.73 53.88 13.60
N LYS A 207 -28.13 52.85 12.84
CA LYS A 207 -27.80 51.44 13.14
C LYS A 207 -26.49 51.04 12.45
N THR A 208 -25.37 51.30 13.13
CA THR A 208 -24.03 51.02 12.60
C THR A 208 -23.64 49.55 12.63
N GLU A 209 -24.25 48.74 13.49
CA GLU A 209 -23.95 47.31 13.63
C GLU A 209 -25.17 46.46 13.27
N ILE A 210 -25.12 45.83 12.10
CA ILE A 210 -26.13 44.86 11.72
C ILE A 210 -26.00 43.60 12.62
N PRO A 211 -27.10 43.07 13.17
CA PRO A 211 -27.13 41.85 13.97
C PRO A 211 -26.92 40.57 13.12
N LEU A 212 -26.10 40.61 12.06
CA LEU A 212 -25.80 39.42 11.27
C LEU A 212 -24.53 38.73 11.77
N GLN A 213 -24.62 37.43 11.96
CA GLN A 213 -23.47 36.58 12.23
C GLN A 213 -23.46 35.40 11.25
N PHE A 214 -22.26 34.97 10.87
CA PHE A 214 -22.08 33.74 10.12
C PHE A 214 -21.73 32.59 11.06
N ARG A 215 -22.03 31.36 10.62
CA ARG A 215 -21.50 30.11 11.18
C ARG A 215 -21.13 29.19 10.04
N VAL A 216 -19.96 28.57 10.13
CA VAL A 216 -19.61 27.41 9.31
C VAL A 216 -20.19 26.17 10.01
N LEU A 217 -21.05 25.43 9.33
CA LEU A 217 -21.65 24.21 9.84
C LEU A 217 -20.70 23.05 9.55
N GLY A 218 -19.77 22.80 10.46
CA GLY A 218 -18.72 21.79 10.33
C GLY A 218 -17.32 22.39 10.40
N SER A 219 -16.39 21.84 9.62
CA SER A 219 -15.04 22.37 9.49
C SER A 219 -15.01 23.60 8.57
N ASN A 220 -14.19 24.59 8.93
CA ASN A 220 -13.81 25.69 8.03
C ASN A 220 -12.52 25.40 7.25
N ALA A 221 -11.96 24.19 7.39
CA ALA A 221 -10.83 23.72 6.62
C ALA A 221 -11.29 22.80 5.47
N ILE A 222 -10.66 22.97 4.30
CA ILE A 222 -10.91 22.18 3.08
C ILE A 222 -9.60 21.60 2.56
N LEU A 223 -9.71 20.48 1.84
CA LEU A 223 -8.55 19.79 1.28
C LEU A 223 -8.08 20.50 0.00
N ASN A 224 -6.80 20.89 -0.01
CA ASN A 224 -6.16 21.64 -1.09
C ASN A 224 -5.17 20.75 -1.86
N ASP A 225 -5.70 19.87 -2.70
CA ASP A 225 -4.92 18.91 -3.52
C ASP A 225 -5.16 19.08 -5.03
N GLY A 226 -5.91 20.11 -5.43
CA GLY A 226 -6.23 20.42 -6.82
C GLY A 226 -7.24 19.49 -7.49
N THR A 227 -7.79 18.49 -6.79
CA THR A 227 -8.69 17.50 -7.39
C THR A 227 -9.93 17.20 -6.55
N THR A 228 -9.85 17.32 -5.23
CA THR A 228 -10.93 16.99 -4.32
C THR A 228 -12.05 18.02 -4.41
N GLN A 229 -13.27 17.55 -4.66
CA GLN A 229 -14.50 18.32 -4.62
C GLN A 229 -14.94 18.52 -3.16
N ASN A 230 -14.65 19.68 -2.58
CA ASN A 230 -15.00 20.01 -1.20
C ASN A 230 -16.45 20.49 -1.08
N THR A 231 -17.02 20.34 0.12
CA THR A 231 -18.34 20.88 0.48
C THR A 231 -18.23 21.70 1.76
N LEU A 232 -18.76 22.92 1.74
CA LEU A 232 -18.87 23.81 2.88
C LEU A 232 -20.34 24.17 3.11
N LYS A 233 -20.76 24.18 4.37
CA LYS A 233 -22.09 24.64 4.76
C LYS A 233 -21.95 25.89 5.61
N LEU A 234 -22.65 26.95 5.21
CA LEU A 234 -22.58 28.27 5.82
C LEU A 234 -23.98 28.69 6.24
N LYS A 235 -24.08 29.40 7.37
CA LYS A 235 -25.34 29.97 7.83
C LYS A 235 -25.14 31.41 8.23
N VAL A 236 -25.88 32.32 7.63
CA VAL A 236 -25.92 33.74 8.03
C VAL A 236 -27.23 33.97 8.75
N LEU A 237 -27.16 34.43 9.99
CA LEU A 237 -28.28 34.50 10.93
C LEU A 237 -28.44 35.90 11.49
N ASN A 238 -29.69 36.31 11.72
CA ASN A 238 -29.99 37.39 12.64
C ASN A 238 -29.72 36.93 14.08
N SER A 239 -28.56 37.31 14.62
CA SER A 239 -28.09 37.00 15.97
C SER A 239 -28.29 38.19 16.90
N PRO A 240 -28.72 38.02 18.16
CA PRO A 240 -28.93 39.14 19.07
C PRO A 240 -27.65 39.99 19.24
N LEU A 241 -27.82 41.31 19.32
CA LEU A 241 -26.73 42.22 19.69
C LEU A 241 -26.32 41.96 21.15
N SER A 242 -25.10 42.36 21.53
CA SER A 242 -24.51 42.17 22.87
C SER A 242 -25.39 42.68 24.04
N ASN A 243 -26.37 43.53 23.75
CA ASN A 243 -27.35 44.07 24.70
C ASN A 243 -28.63 43.23 24.84
N ASN A 244 -28.69 42.01 24.28
CA ASN A 244 -29.86 41.10 24.29
C ASN A 244 -31.15 41.65 23.66
N THR A 245 -31.13 42.83 23.02
CA THR A 245 -32.25 43.25 22.18
C THR A 245 -32.22 42.48 20.88
N ARG A 246 -33.38 41.95 20.46
CA ARG A 246 -33.55 41.13 19.26
C ARG A 246 -34.19 41.98 18.15
N PRO A 247 -33.42 42.82 17.45
CA PRO A 247 -33.96 43.58 16.32
C PRO A 247 -34.47 42.62 15.25
N ILE A 248 -35.68 42.89 14.75
CA ILE A 248 -36.21 42.23 13.55
C ILE A 248 -35.52 42.87 12.34
N LEU A 249 -34.92 42.06 11.47
CA LEU A 249 -34.38 42.54 10.20
C LEU A 249 -35.48 42.51 9.17
N LEU A 250 -35.91 43.68 8.69
CA LEU A 250 -36.88 43.77 7.61
C LEU A 250 -36.21 43.46 6.28
N LEU A 251 -36.92 42.72 5.42
CA LEU A 251 -36.48 42.36 4.08
C LEU A 251 -37.54 42.80 3.06
N ASN A 252 -37.07 43.17 1.88
CA ASN A 252 -37.91 43.45 0.72
C ASN A 252 -37.30 42.80 -0.54
N GLN A 253 -37.95 42.95 -1.70
CA GLN A 253 -37.49 42.33 -2.95
C GLN A 253 -36.19 42.94 -3.51
N SER A 254 -35.67 44.04 -2.94
CA SER A 254 -34.34 44.57 -3.25
C SER A 254 -33.27 44.14 -2.24
N SER A 255 -33.64 43.46 -1.15
CA SER A 255 -32.69 42.86 -0.20
C SER A 255 -31.92 41.72 -0.88
N LYS A 256 -30.62 41.63 -0.63
CA LYS A 256 -29.76 40.65 -1.32
C LYS A 256 -28.67 40.14 -0.39
N PHE A 257 -28.37 38.86 -0.46
CA PHE A 257 -27.10 38.29 -0.01
C PHE A 257 -26.31 37.86 -1.24
N ILE A 258 -25.04 38.26 -1.33
CA ILE A 258 -24.15 37.93 -2.45
C ILE A 258 -22.94 37.19 -1.89
N VAL A 259 -22.80 35.93 -2.24
CA VAL A 259 -21.61 35.13 -1.90
C VAL A 259 -20.57 35.35 -2.97
N SER A 260 -19.35 35.67 -2.58
CA SER A 260 -18.20 35.79 -3.48
C SER A 260 -16.90 35.35 -2.84
N PHE A 261 -15.87 35.10 -3.64
CA PHE A 261 -14.54 34.75 -3.16
C PHE A 261 -13.48 35.14 -4.21
N GLU A 262 -12.25 35.33 -3.75
CA GLU A 262 -11.11 35.71 -4.60
C GLU A 262 -10.68 34.56 -5.51
N GLN A 263 -10.23 34.93 -6.72
CA GLN A 263 -9.69 34.03 -7.73
C GLN A 263 -8.28 34.51 -8.15
N GLY A 264 -7.33 33.59 -8.23
CA GLY A 264 -6.00 33.85 -8.80
C GLY A 264 -4.88 33.01 -8.18
N ASP A 265 -3.64 33.29 -8.58
CA ASP A 265 -2.44 32.58 -8.11
C ASP A 265 -1.81 33.21 -6.85
N HIS A 266 -2.63 33.78 -5.97
CA HIS A 266 -2.19 34.40 -4.72
C HIS A 266 -2.69 33.61 -3.48
N PRO A 267 -2.00 33.69 -2.33
CA PRO A 267 -2.28 32.83 -1.17
C PRO A 267 -3.71 32.94 -0.62
N ASP A 268 -4.34 34.10 -0.76
CA ASP A 268 -5.68 34.45 -0.30
C ASP A 268 -6.80 34.09 -1.32
N ALA A 269 -6.46 33.68 -2.54
CA ALA A 269 -7.42 33.21 -3.52
C ALA A 269 -8.00 31.84 -3.12
N LEU A 270 -9.32 31.67 -3.17
CA LEU A 270 -9.94 30.37 -2.86
C LEU A 270 -9.74 29.38 -4.01
N VAL A 271 -9.80 29.85 -5.26
CA VAL A 271 -9.60 29.06 -6.48
C VAL A 271 -8.57 29.74 -7.39
N ALA A 272 -7.85 28.97 -8.21
CA ALA A 272 -6.79 29.51 -9.08
C ALA A 272 -7.33 29.95 -10.45
N THR A 273 -8.21 29.14 -11.07
CA THR A 273 -8.68 29.35 -12.44
C THR A 273 -10.20 29.50 -12.54
N THR A 274 -10.67 30.08 -13.66
CA THR A 274 -12.11 30.25 -13.91
C THR A 274 -12.78 28.90 -14.16
N ASP A 275 -12.05 27.93 -14.72
CA ASP A 275 -12.59 26.59 -14.95
C ASP A 275 -12.99 25.89 -13.65
N GLN A 276 -12.25 26.13 -12.55
CA GLN A 276 -12.60 25.61 -11.23
C GLN A 276 -13.89 26.22 -10.68
N LEU A 277 -14.27 27.44 -11.10
CA LEU A 277 -15.51 28.10 -10.69
C LEU A 277 -16.74 27.51 -11.37
N ASN A 278 -16.60 27.03 -12.60
CA ASN A 278 -17.74 26.62 -13.43
C ASN A 278 -18.52 25.46 -12.81
N ASP A 279 -17.85 24.59 -12.05
CA ASP A 279 -18.48 23.46 -11.40
C ASP A 279 -19.01 23.81 -9.99
N VAL A 280 -18.57 24.90 -9.37
CA VAL A 280 -18.97 25.28 -8.01
C VAL A 280 -20.48 25.55 -7.96
N GLN A 281 -21.17 24.85 -7.06
CA GLN A 281 -22.60 25.03 -6.84
C GLN A 281 -22.86 25.61 -5.45
N ILE A 282 -23.51 26.77 -5.38
CA ILE A 282 -24.00 27.36 -4.12
C ILE A 282 -25.52 27.27 -4.07
N THR A 283 -26.02 26.41 -3.21
CA THR A 283 -27.47 26.15 -3.07
C THR A 283 -27.98 26.67 -1.73
N VAL A 284 -29.20 27.22 -1.73
CA VAL A 284 -29.89 27.64 -0.51
C VAL A 284 -30.80 26.50 -0.01
N THR A 285 -30.79 26.25 1.29
CA THR A 285 -31.56 25.15 1.90
C THR A 285 -33.07 25.43 1.87
N ASP A 286 -33.47 26.68 2.12
CA ASP A 286 -34.86 27.12 2.07
C ASP A 286 -35.18 27.79 0.72
N THR A 287 -35.46 26.95 -0.28
CA THR A 287 -35.85 27.39 -1.63
C THR A 287 -37.25 28.00 -1.69
N ASN A 288 -38.05 27.89 -0.62
CA ASN A 288 -39.39 28.51 -0.56
C ASN A 288 -39.31 29.98 -0.16
N SER A 289 -38.28 30.38 0.57
CA SER A 289 -38.08 31.76 1.04
C SER A 289 -37.06 32.54 0.23
N TRP A 290 -36.16 31.86 -0.49
CA TRP A 290 -35.06 32.49 -1.23
C TRP A 290 -35.05 32.08 -2.70
N THR A 291 -34.65 33.00 -3.55
CA THR A 291 -34.34 32.78 -4.97
C THR A 291 -32.84 32.94 -5.16
N SER A 292 -32.19 31.98 -5.80
CA SER A 292 -30.78 32.06 -6.18
C SER A 292 -30.62 32.50 -7.63
N ASP A 293 -29.65 33.36 -7.91
CA ASP A 293 -29.28 33.80 -9.25
C ASP A 293 -27.75 33.83 -9.39
N HIS A 294 -27.26 33.33 -10.52
CA HIS A 294 -25.84 33.23 -10.85
C HIS A 294 -25.63 33.28 -12.36
N THR A 295 -24.73 34.17 -12.79
CA THR A 295 -24.29 34.27 -14.17
C THR A 295 -23.08 33.36 -14.39
N ALA A 296 -23.04 32.63 -15.51
CA ALA A 296 -21.90 31.77 -15.87
C ALA A 296 -20.55 32.51 -15.79
N ASN A 297 -19.52 31.81 -15.31
CA ASN A 297 -18.15 32.34 -15.08
C ASN A 297 -18.04 33.48 -14.05
N SER A 298 -19.07 33.72 -13.24
CA SER A 298 -18.99 34.72 -12.16
C SER A 298 -18.36 34.13 -10.90
N THR A 299 -17.66 34.95 -10.11
CA THR A 299 -17.27 34.60 -8.74
C THR A 299 -18.39 34.93 -7.73
N GLN A 300 -19.56 35.38 -8.20
CA GLN A 300 -20.64 35.87 -7.36
C GLN A 300 -21.93 35.08 -7.55
N TRP A 301 -22.54 34.67 -6.45
CA TRP A 301 -23.87 34.05 -6.39
C TRP A 301 -24.77 34.93 -5.55
N SER A 302 -25.98 35.20 -6.01
CA SER A 302 -26.90 36.06 -5.31
C SER A 302 -28.17 35.39 -4.85
N PHE A 303 -28.67 35.85 -3.71
CA PHE A 303 -29.83 35.31 -3.04
C PHE A 303 -30.76 36.45 -2.64
N THR A 304 -31.97 36.44 -3.22
CA THR A 304 -33.01 37.46 -3.00
C THR A 304 -34.19 36.82 -2.27
N PRO A 305 -34.77 37.46 -1.25
CA PRO A 305 -35.92 36.90 -0.54
C PRO A 305 -37.15 36.93 -1.44
N LYS A 306 -37.94 35.87 -1.41
CA LYS A 306 -39.23 35.79 -2.11
C LYS A 306 -40.30 36.63 -1.40
N PRO A 307 -41.43 36.97 -2.06
CA PRO A 307 -42.45 37.87 -1.50
C PRO A 307 -43.04 37.46 -0.14
N ASN A 308 -42.96 36.18 0.22
CA ASN A 308 -43.37 35.62 1.51
C ASN A 308 -42.38 35.91 2.65
N LEU A 309 -41.10 36.14 2.36
CA LEU A 309 -40.08 36.43 3.36
C LEU A 309 -39.88 37.94 3.51
N LYS A 310 -40.61 38.53 4.46
CA LYS A 310 -40.57 39.98 4.74
C LYS A 310 -39.65 40.38 5.88
N GLN A 311 -39.16 39.41 6.65
CA GLN A 311 -38.33 39.67 7.82
C GLN A 311 -37.51 38.45 8.24
N LEU A 312 -36.39 38.69 8.92
CA LEU A 312 -35.65 37.68 9.68
C LEU A 312 -35.79 38.01 11.17
N THR A 313 -36.44 37.12 11.90
CA THR A 313 -36.45 37.16 13.38
C THR A 313 -35.17 36.53 13.94
N ALA A 314 -34.93 36.66 15.24
CA ALA A 314 -33.73 36.12 15.87
C ALA A 314 -33.57 34.61 15.61
N GLY A 315 -32.40 34.20 15.14
CA GLY A 315 -32.07 32.83 14.76
C GLY A 315 -32.53 32.42 13.36
N GLN A 316 -33.32 33.26 12.66
CA GLN A 316 -33.63 33.07 11.24
C GLN A 316 -32.55 33.68 10.36
N GLY A 317 -32.45 33.18 9.14
CA GLY A 317 -31.43 33.61 8.21
C GLY A 317 -31.41 32.76 6.95
N ILE A 318 -30.25 32.72 6.30
CA ILE A 318 -30.02 31.95 5.09
C ILE A 318 -28.97 30.86 5.38
N GLU A 319 -29.25 29.63 4.94
CA GLU A 319 -28.33 28.49 5.03
C GLU A 319 -27.95 28.04 3.63
N LEU A 320 -26.64 28.05 3.36
CA LEU A 320 -26.03 27.88 2.05
C LEU A 320 -25.12 26.65 2.06
N THR A 321 -25.24 25.80 1.05
CA THR A 321 -24.30 24.70 0.79
C THR A 321 -23.50 25.02 -0.46
N ILE A 322 -22.19 25.22 -0.29
CA ILE A 322 -21.21 25.32 -1.36
C ILE A 322 -20.68 23.92 -1.61
N SER A 323 -20.79 23.41 -2.82
CA SER A 323 -20.36 22.07 -3.22
C SER A 323 -19.56 22.14 -4.51
N GLN A 324 -18.84 21.05 -4.83
CA GLN A 324 -17.93 20.98 -5.98
C GLN A 324 -16.78 22.00 -5.94
N LEU A 325 -16.40 22.45 -4.74
CA LEU A 325 -15.31 23.41 -4.59
C LEU A 325 -13.95 22.69 -4.68
N VAL A 326 -13.26 22.86 -5.79
CA VAL A 326 -11.88 22.40 -5.99
C VAL A 326 -10.93 23.58 -5.82
N THR A 327 -9.90 23.43 -4.99
CA THR A 327 -8.90 24.47 -4.76
C THR A 327 -7.52 23.96 -5.15
N SER A 328 -6.76 24.78 -5.88
CA SER A 328 -5.36 24.49 -6.27
C SER A 328 -4.42 25.69 -6.09
N SER A 329 -4.90 26.79 -5.52
CA SER A 329 -4.07 27.93 -5.16
C SER A 329 -3.17 27.57 -3.96
N ALA A 330 -2.21 28.43 -3.62
CA ALA A 330 -1.29 28.17 -2.50
C ALA A 330 -2.05 27.90 -1.19
N SER A 331 -1.58 26.94 -0.39
CA SER A 331 -2.21 26.61 0.89
C SER A 331 -2.15 27.78 1.87
N GLY A 332 -3.16 27.91 2.73
CA GLY A 332 -3.29 29.04 3.64
C GLY A 332 -4.73 29.50 3.82
N LEU A 333 -4.90 30.67 4.45
CA LEU A 333 -6.21 31.29 4.65
C LEU A 333 -6.72 31.91 3.35
N ALA A 334 -7.96 31.63 3.01
CA ALA A 334 -8.75 32.35 2.01
C ALA A 334 -10.06 32.83 2.64
N CYS A 335 -10.79 33.69 1.94
CA CYS A 335 -12.05 34.23 2.43
C CYS A 335 -13.20 33.91 1.48
N ILE A 336 -14.34 33.58 2.08
CA ILE A 336 -15.65 33.70 1.43
C ILE A 336 -16.27 35.00 1.94
N TYR A 337 -16.67 35.85 1.03
CA TYR A 337 -17.37 37.09 1.32
C TYR A 337 -18.86 36.88 1.16
N ILE A 338 -19.64 37.40 2.11
CA ILE A 338 -21.09 37.54 1.95
C ILE A 338 -21.42 39.02 2.06
N ASP A 339 -21.62 39.65 0.91
CA ASP A 339 -22.17 41.00 0.86
C ASP A 339 -23.66 40.94 1.16
N TYR A 340 -24.14 41.88 1.97
CA TYR A 340 -25.55 42.05 2.25
C TYR A 340 -25.98 43.45 1.83
N GLN A 341 -27.11 43.52 1.13
CA GLN A 341 -27.64 44.76 0.58
C GLN A 341 -29.09 44.95 0.97
N ASN A 342 -29.48 46.20 1.21
CA ASN A 342 -30.87 46.62 1.47
C ASN A 342 -31.56 45.82 2.59
N ILE A 343 -30.88 45.55 3.70
CA ILE A 343 -31.49 44.85 4.84
C ILE A 343 -32.04 45.88 5.84
N GLY A 344 -33.35 46.11 5.76
CA GLY A 344 -34.09 46.99 6.66
C GLY A 344 -33.55 48.42 6.67
N SER A 345 -33.10 48.86 7.85
CA SER A 345 -32.53 50.19 8.08
C SER A 345 -31.03 50.13 8.39
N TYR A 346 -30.32 49.12 7.88
CA TYR A 346 -28.87 48.97 8.08
C TYR A 346 -28.12 49.33 6.79
N PRO A 347 -26.89 49.89 6.90
CA PRO A 347 -26.05 50.10 5.74
C PRO A 347 -25.66 48.76 5.10
N ASP A 348 -25.43 48.76 3.79
CA ASP A 348 -24.86 47.62 3.10
C ASP A 348 -23.47 47.30 3.67
N GLY A 349 -23.08 46.05 3.61
CA GLY A 349 -21.77 45.64 4.12
C GLY A 349 -21.42 44.22 3.76
N ARG A 350 -20.34 43.73 4.38
CA ARG A 350 -19.72 42.45 4.05
C ARG A 350 -19.41 41.65 5.29
N LEU A 351 -19.78 40.37 5.28
CA LEU A 351 -19.27 39.38 6.20
C LEU A 351 -18.06 38.69 5.55
N VAL A 352 -16.95 38.60 6.28
CA VAL A 352 -15.73 37.92 5.83
C VAL A 352 -15.60 36.59 6.58
N ILE A 353 -15.64 35.49 5.84
CA ILE A 353 -15.65 34.13 6.39
C ILE A 353 -14.31 33.48 6.06
N PRO A 354 -13.41 33.29 7.04
CA PRO A 354 -12.12 32.67 6.80
C PRO A 354 -12.26 31.15 6.59
N ILE A 355 -11.67 30.65 5.51
CA ILE A 355 -11.56 29.25 5.13
C ILE A 355 -10.07 28.88 5.09
N GLU A 356 -9.72 27.73 5.63
CA GLU A 356 -8.35 27.21 5.59
C GLU A 356 -8.20 26.19 4.45
N LYS A 357 -7.38 26.51 3.46
CA LYS A 357 -6.95 25.56 2.43
C LYS A 357 -5.73 24.81 2.96
N THR A 358 -5.88 23.52 3.22
CA THR A 358 -4.82 22.71 3.84
C THR A 358 -4.58 21.42 3.04
N PRO A 359 -3.32 20.96 2.90
CA PRO A 359 -3.02 19.67 2.30
C PRO A 359 -3.44 18.48 3.19
N LEU A 360 -3.83 18.75 4.45
CA LEU A 360 -4.25 17.77 5.45
C LEU A 360 -5.62 18.17 6.02
N LEU A 361 -6.60 17.26 6.02
CA LEU A 361 -7.91 17.53 6.60
C LEU A 361 -8.05 16.89 7.99
N TYR A 362 -8.51 17.66 8.97
CA TYR A 362 -8.87 17.16 10.29
C TYR A 362 -10.40 17.03 10.41
N SER A 363 -10.91 15.82 10.67
CA SER A 363 -12.35 15.58 10.84
C SER A 363 -12.60 14.54 11.92
N GLY A 364 -13.41 14.89 12.93
CA GLY A 364 -13.78 13.96 14.02
C GLY A 364 -12.59 13.37 14.80
N GLY A 365 -11.47 14.10 14.91
CA GLY A 365 -10.24 13.62 15.55
C GLY A 365 -9.35 12.72 14.67
N GLN A 366 -9.61 12.69 13.36
CA GLN A 366 -8.88 11.90 12.36
C GLN A 366 -8.22 12.83 11.34
N VAL A 367 -7.12 12.39 10.73
CA VAL A 367 -6.35 13.11 9.71
C VAL A 367 -6.51 12.42 8.35
N GLY A 368 -7.03 13.13 7.37
CA GLY A 368 -7.08 12.71 5.97
C GLY A 368 -5.99 13.39 5.15
N ILE A 369 -5.28 12.62 4.32
CA ILE A 369 -4.36 13.13 3.30
C ILE A 369 -4.84 12.60 1.95
N GLY A 370 -5.20 13.48 1.02
CA GLY A 370 -5.84 13.08 -0.24
C GLY A 370 -7.27 12.53 -0.08
N THR A 371 -7.90 12.74 1.09
CA THR A 371 -9.28 12.31 1.34
C THR A 371 -10.02 13.25 2.29
N SER A 372 -11.27 13.56 1.96
CA SER A 372 -12.16 14.39 2.79
C SER A 372 -12.93 13.60 3.85
N SER A 373 -12.90 12.27 3.77
CA SER A 373 -13.63 11.37 4.67
C SER A 373 -12.65 10.33 5.24
N PRO A 374 -11.76 10.74 6.17
CA PRO A 374 -10.89 9.80 6.84
C PRO A 374 -11.75 8.74 7.56
N ALA A 375 -11.45 7.46 7.31
CA ALA A 375 -12.14 6.34 7.93
C ALA A 375 -11.37 5.77 9.14
N GLN A 376 -10.18 6.30 9.39
CA GLN A 376 -9.25 5.92 10.45
C GLN A 376 -8.50 7.16 10.94
N LYS A 377 -7.86 7.07 12.12
CA LYS A 377 -7.08 8.17 12.72
C LYS A 377 -6.12 8.86 11.75
N LEU A 378 -5.51 8.09 10.84
CA LEU A 378 -4.78 8.58 9.69
C LEU A 378 -5.26 7.80 8.45
N HIS A 379 -5.85 8.50 7.49
CA HIS A 379 -6.26 7.93 6.20
C HIS A 379 -5.50 8.66 5.09
N VAL A 380 -4.55 7.97 4.47
CA VAL A 380 -3.78 8.49 3.33
C VAL A 380 -4.28 7.80 2.07
N VAL A 381 -4.78 8.57 1.12
CA VAL A 381 -5.10 8.11 -0.23
C VAL A 381 -3.98 8.60 -1.14
N GLY A 382 -3.01 7.72 -1.41
CA GLY A 382 -1.81 8.04 -2.17
C GLY A 382 -0.57 7.29 -1.67
N ASP A 383 0.58 7.63 -2.24
CA ASP A 383 1.88 7.09 -1.83
C ASP A 383 2.47 7.90 -0.65
N LEU A 384 3.22 7.25 0.24
CA LEU A 384 3.91 7.87 1.38
C LEU A 384 5.43 7.74 1.24
N VAL A 385 6.13 8.87 1.11
CA VAL A 385 7.61 8.92 1.06
C VAL A 385 8.20 8.69 2.45
N LEU A 386 9.10 7.73 2.58
CA LEU A 386 9.78 7.36 3.81
C LEU A 386 11.25 7.81 3.79
N GLY A 387 11.47 9.08 4.13
CA GLY A 387 12.80 9.67 4.25
C GLY A 387 13.57 9.79 2.92
N ASN A 388 14.79 10.31 3.01
CA ASN A 388 15.76 10.32 1.93
C ASN A 388 17.18 10.09 2.46
N ASN A 389 18.08 9.58 1.62
CA ASN A 389 19.51 9.54 1.95
C ASN A 389 20.21 10.85 1.53
N THR A 390 21.52 10.95 1.76
CA THR A 390 22.35 12.12 1.38
C THR A 390 22.36 12.42 -0.12
N ASN A 391 21.99 11.44 -0.96
CA ASN A 391 21.88 11.57 -2.41
C ASN A 391 20.43 11.85 -2.85
N ASN A 392 19.52 12.16 -1.92
CA ASN A 392 18.10 12.39 -2.13
C ASN A 392 17.30 11.18 -2.67
N GLN A 393 17.87 9.97 -2.59
CA GLN A 393 17.17 8.72 -2.91
C GLN A 393 16.21 8.38 -1.79
N LYS A 394 15.04 7.82 -2.12
CA LYS A 394 13.90 7.69 -1.22
C LYS A 394 13.37 6.26 -1.20
N PHE A 395 12.82 5.88 -0.05
CA PHE A 395 11.89 4.75 0.00
C PHE A 395 10.46 5.27 -0.14
N LEU A 396 9.62 4.52 -0.84
CA LEU A 396 8.22 4.86 -1.03
C LEU A 396 7.33 3.71 -0.58
N PHE A 397 6.29 4.03 0.17
CA PHE A 397 5.23 3.12 0.54
C PHE A 397 4.04 3.36 -0.38
N HIS A 398 3.80 2.39 -1.26
CA HIS A 398 2.70 2.39 -2.19
C HIS A 398 1.49 1.68 -1.59
N SER A 399 0.36 2.37 -1.58
CA SER A 399 -0.95 1.78 -1.34
C SER A 399 -1.77 2.00 -2.60
N ARG A 400 -1.74 1.04 -3.53
CA ARG A 400 -2.34 1.20 -4.87
C ARG A 400 -3.38 0.14 -5.18
N SER A 401 -4.43 0.61 -5.85
CA SER A 401 -5.40 -0.19 -6.61
C SER A 401 -5.29 0.25 -8.08
N GLY A 402 -4.67 -0.54 -8.97
CA GLY A 402 -4.64 -0.17 -10.39
C GLY A 402 -3.87 -1.07 -11.36
N PRO A 403 -4.13 -0.96 -12.68
CA PRO A 403 -3.67 -1.89 -13.74
C PRO A 403 -2.14 -1.90 -13.93
N PRO A 404 -1.56 -3.00 -14.47
CA PRO A 404 -2.21 -3.96 -15.36
C PRO A 404 -2.53 -5.34 -14.74
N SER A 405 -2.63 -5.50 -13.42
CA SER A 405 -3.10 -6.78 -12.86
C SER A 405 -3.77 -6.68 -11.48
N ASN A 406 -5.04 -6.26 -11.43
CA ASN A 406 -6.11 -6.61 -10.45
C ASN A 406 -5.72 -6.98 -9.00
N ALA A 407 -4.67 -6.40 -8.42
CA ALA A 407 -4.27 -6.71 -7.06
C ALA A 407 -4.01 -5.40 -6.35
N ASP A 408 -4.92 -5.06 -5.44
CA ASP A 408 -4.61 -4.18 -4.33
C ASP A 408 -3.33 -4.71 -3.68
N LEU A 409 -2.28 -3.91 -3.78
CA LEU A 409 -0.98 -4.26 -3.25
C LEU A 409 -0.48 -3.16 -2.33
N LEU A 410 0.23 -3.63 -1.32
CA LEU A 410 1.07 -2.82 -0.48
C LEU A 410 2.50 -3.08 -0.89
N GLN A 411 3.24 -2.05 -1.27
CA GLN A 411 4.60 -2.23 -1.74
C GLN A 411 5.55 -1.20 -1.17
N ILE A 412 6.74 -1.66 -0.81
CA ILE A 412 7.88 -0.80 -0.47
C ILE A 412 8.90 -0.93 -1.59
N THR A 413 9.17 0.16 -2.29
CA THR A 413 10.19 0.27 -3.34
C THR A 413 11.16 1.41 -3.03
N HIS A 414 12.17 1.54 -3.89
CA HIS A 414 13.08 2.67 -3.91
C HIS A 414 13.13 3.26 -5.32
N ASP A 415 13.60 4.49 -5.41
CA ASP A 415 13.92 5.14 -6.67
C ASP A 415 15.26 4.63 -7.23
N ASN A 416 15.34 4.56 -8.56
CA ASN A 416 16.60 4.32 -9.25
C ASN A 416 17.45 5.61 -9.30
N GLN A 417 18.63 5.54 -9.90
CA GLN A 417 19.53 6.70 -10.02
C GLN A 417 18.94 7.88 -10.83
N SER A 418 17.91 7.63 -11.64
CA SER A 418 17.18 8.65 -12.40
C SER A 418 16.00 9.25 -11.62
N GLY A 419 15.70 8.76 -10.41
CA GLY A 419 14.54 9.15 -9.61
C GLY A 419 13.24 8.43 -9.99
N ASP A 420 13.28 7.47 -10.91
CA ASP A 420 12.13 6.66 -11.30
C ASP A 420 11.97 5.45 -10.35
N TRP A 421 10.73 5.09 -10.03
CA TRP A 421 10.44 3.97 -9.14
C TRP A 421 10.76 2.62 -9.78
N ASP A 422 11.57 1.80 -9.12
CA ASP A 422 11.83 0.43 -9.56
C ASP A 422 10.78 -0.54 -9.01
N TRP A 423 9.67 -0.67 -9.75
CA TRP A 423 8.55 -1.53 -9.39
C TRP A 423 8.88 -3.02 -9.31
N SER A 424 9.97 -3.43 -9.96
CA SER A 424 10.41 -4.82 -9.98
C SER A 424 11.28 -5.17 -8.77
N GLN A 425 11.73 -4.16 -8.02
CA GLN A 425 12.62 -4.31 -6.87
C GLN A 425 11.89 -3.88 -5.59
N GLY A 426 12.10 -4.62 -4.50
CA GLY A 426 11.50 -4.32 -3.19
C GLY A 426 10.60 -5.43 -2.64
N ILE A 427 9.70 -5.07 -1.73
CA ILE A 427 8.79 -6.01 -1.04
C ILE A 427 7.35 -5.68 -1.43
N THR A 428 6.64 -6.66 -1.98
CA THR A 428 5.24 -6.54 -2.40
C THR A 428 4.37 -7.49 -1.59
N LEU A 429 3.29 -6.98 -1.00
CA LEU A 429 2.26 -7.74 -0.33
C LEU A 429 0.93 -7.54 -1.07
N LYS A 430 0.39 -8.62 -1.65
CA LYS A 430 -0.94 -8.59 -2.28
C LYS A 430 -2.03 -8.81 -1.24
N ARG A 431 -3.23 -8.23 -1.44
CA ARG A 431 -4.42 -8.43 -0.58
C ARG A 431 -4.79 -9.92 -0.34
N GLY A 432 -4.36 -10.84 -1.21
CA GLY A 432 -4.48 -12.30 -1.05
C GLY A 432 -3.41 -12.98 -0.18
N GLY A 433 -2.50 -12.21 0.43
CA GLY A 433 -1.44 -12.69 1.32
C GLY A 433 -0.19 -13.23 0.63
N ASN A 434 -0.02 -13.02 -0.68
CA ASN A 434 1.23 -13.38 -1.36
C ASN A 434 2.27 -12.28 -1.13
N VAL A 435 3.48 -12.69 -0.74
CA VAL A 435 4.64 -11.82 -0.52
C VAL A 435 5.65 -12.05 -1.64
N GLY A 436 5.96 -10.99 -2.38
CA GLY A 436 7.05 -10.93 -3.35
C GLY A 436 8.24 -10.17 -2.78
N ILE A 437 9.44 -10.68 -2.99
CA ILE A 437 10.71 -9.99 -2.73
C ILE A 437 11.48 -9.95 -4.06
N GLY A 438 11.70 -8.76 -4.61
CA GLY A 438 12.26 -8.59 -5.96
C GLY A 438 11.28 -8.94 -7.09
N THR A 439 9.97 -8.87 -6.82
CA THR A 439 8.91 -9.05 -7.82
C THR A 439 7.59 -8.45 -7.36
N SER A 440 6.92 -7.71 -8.25
CA SER A 440 5.57 -7.17 -8.01
C SER A 440 4.45 -8.18 -8.32
N ASN A 441 4.77 -9.33 -8.93
CA ASN A 441 3.81 -10.37 -9.26
C ASN A 441 4.20 -11.73 -8.66
N PRO A 442 4.11 -11.89 -7.32
CA PRO A 442 4.42 -13.16 -6.68
C PRO A 442 3.48 -14.29 -7.14
N ALA A 443 4.05 -15.35 -7.70
CA ALA A 443 3.33 -16.52 -8.22
C ALA A 443 2.94 -17.54 -7.12
N ALA A 444 3.48 -17.38 -5.91
CA ALA A 444 3.22 -18.20 -4.74
C ALA A 444 3.08 -17.33 -3.48
N LYS A 445 2.75 -17.95 -2.34
CA LYS A 445 2.60 -17.25 -1.05
C LYS A 445 3.86 -16.49 -0.63
N LEU A 446 5.04 -17.05 -0.94
CA LEU A 446 6.32 -16.37 -0.85
C LEU A 446 7.06 -16.57 -2.18
N HIS A 447 7.46 -15.49 -2.84
CA HIS A 447 8.24 -15.51 -4.07
C HIS A 447 9.44 -14.58 -3.95
N VAL A 448 10.65 -15.14 -3.86
CA VAL A 448 11.91 -14.39 -3.91
C VAL A 448 12.46 -14.49 -5.33
N ASN A 449 12.66 -13.35 -5.99
CA ASN A 449 13.15 -13.26 -7.35
C ASN A 449 14.38 -12.35 -7.43
N GLY A 450 15.36 -12.69 -8.28
CA GLY A 450 16.56 -11.88 -8.48
C GLY A 450 17.59 -11.89 -7.33
N GLY A 451 17.52 -12.85 -6.40
CA GLY A 451 18.44 -12.96 -5.27
C GLY A 451 18.30 -14.26 -4.47
N ASN A 452 18.95 -14.32 -3.30
CA ASN A 452 18.97 -15.48 -2.41
C ASN A 452 18.04 -15.29 -1.19
N ALA A 453 17.47 -16.39 -0.68
CA ALA A 453 16.81 -16.43 0.63
C ALA A 453 17.75 -17.10 1.65
N VAL A 454 18.08 -16.40 2.74
CA VAL A 454 18.90 -16.94 3.83
C VAL A 454 18.01 -17.24 5.03
N ILE A 455 18.04 -18.49 5.50
CA ILE A 455 17.22 -18.98 6.62
C ILE A 455 18.17 -19.56 7.67
N SER A 456 18.24 -18.95 8.85
CA SER A 456 19.11 -19.41 9.95
C SER A 456 18.49 -20.55 10.78
N GLY A 457 17.19 -20.77 10.63
CA GLY A 457 16.44 -21.83 11.29
C GLY A 457 16.21 -23.06 10.40
N LYS A 458 15.34 -23.94 10.88
CA LYS A 458 14.89 -25.13 10.13
C LYS A 458 13.82 -24.73 9.10
N VAL A 459 13.83 -25.40 7.94
CA VAL A 459 12.86 -25.22 6.86
C VAL A 459 11.93 -26.43 6.79
N GLY A 460 10.62 -26.19 6.85
CA GLY A 460 9.61 -27.22 6.63
C GLY A 460 8.92 -27.06 5.28
N ILE A 461 8.85 -28.14 4.49
CA ILE A 461 8.07 -28.22 3.26
C ILE A 461 6.92 -29.19 3.50
N GLY A 462 5.71 -28.67 3.70
CA GLY A 462 4.54 -29.48 4.05
C GLY A 462 4.40 -29.80 5.55
N THR A 463 5.23 -29.20 6.41
CA THR A 463 5.17 -29.31 7.88
C THR A 463 5.33 -27.93 8.54
N THR A 464 4.74 -27.74 9.72
CA THR A 464 4.88 -26.50 10.53
C THR A 464 5.85 -26.65 11.69
N THR A 465 6.32 -27.86 11.98
CA THR A 465 7.14 -28.16 13.17
C THR A 465 8.43 -28.92 12.81
N PRO A 466 9.26 -28.45 11.87
CA PRO A 466 10.43 -29.21 11.42
C PRO A 466 11.39 -29.51 12.59
N LYS A 467 11.66 -30.80 12.84
CA LYS A 467 12.63 -31.29 13.84
C LYS A 467 14.04 -31.42 13.26
N ILE A 468 14.19 -31.39 11.94
CA ILE A 468 15.48 -31.44 11.23
C ILE A 468 15.70 -30.18 10.37
N HIS A 469 16.92 -29.97 9.86
CA HIS A 469 17.31 -28.73 9.15
C HIS A 469 16.42 -28.42 7.93
N LEU A 470 16.18 -29.42 7.07
CA LEU A 470 15.20 -29.35 6.00
C LEU A 470 14.27 -30.56 6.12
N ALA A 471 13.05 -30.35 6.63
CA ALA A 471 12.03 -31.38 6.75
C ALA A 471 11.04 -31.31 5.57
N ILE A 472 10.63 -32.47 5.04
CA ILE A 472 9.78 -32.59 3.86
C ILE A 472 8.66 -33.61 4.15
N GLY A 473 7.40 -33.18 4.00
CA GLY A 473 6.21 -34.02 4.14
C GLY A 473 5.76 -34.27 5.59
N ASP A 474 6.69 -34.50 6.50
CA ASP A 474 6.48 -34.62 7.95
C ASP A 474 7.53 -33.77 8.72
N ASP A 475 7.64 -33.94 10.03
CA ASP A 475 8.58 -33.16 10.84
C ASP A 475 10.00 -33.74 10.96
N ASP A 476 10.28 -34.97 10.50
CA ASP A 476 11.53 -35.68 10.77
C ASP A 476 12.14 -36.44 9.57
N THR A 477 11.57 -36.27 8.37
CA THR A 477 12.06 -36.80 7.10
C THR A 477 12.69 -35.69 6.26
N GLY A 478 13.91 -35.90 5.76
CA GLY A 478 14.62 -34.91 4.93
C GLY A 478 16.13 -34.86 5.16
N LEU A 479 16.71 -33.65 5.15
CA LEU A 479 18.15 -33.43 5.27
C LEU A 479 18.53 -32.82 6.63
N GLN A 480 19.57 -33.38 7.25
CA GLN A 480 20.10 -32.90 8.51
C GLN A 480 21.62 -32.80 8.46
N GLN A 481 22.16 -31.64 8.83
CA GLN A 481 23.56 -31.51 9.16
C GLN A 481 23.85 -32.17 10.53
N GLN A 482 24.79 -33.12 10.56
CA GLN A 482 25.20 -33.85 11.78
C GLN A 482 26.42 -33.23 12.47
N GLY A 483 27.14 -32.39 11.75
CA GLY A 483 28.39 -31.76 12.17
C GLY A 483 28.94 -30.90 11.04
N ASP A 484 30.09 -30.28 11.27
CA ASP A 484 30.76 -29.53 10.21
C ASP A 484 31.15 -30.46 9.04
N GLY A 485 30.74 -30.10 7.82
CA GLY A 485 30.94 -30.92 6.63
C GLY A 485 30.18 -32.26 6.59
N GLU A 486 29.25 -32.54 7.53
CA GLU A 486 28.50 -33.81 7.56
C GLU A 486 27.03 -33.62 7.18
N LEU A 487 26.59 -34.26 6.09
CA LEU A 487 25.22 -34.24 5.61
C LEU A 487 24.59 -35.63 5.72
N ALA A 488 23.39 -35.71 6.28
CA ALA A 488 22.66 -36.95 6.42
C ALA A 488 21.22 -36.86 5.92
N ILE A 489 20.71 -38.00 5.43
CA ILE A 489 19.32 -38.21 5.01
C ILE A 489 18.59 -38.95 6.14
N TYR A 490 17.46 -38.39 6.57
CA TYR A 490 16.64 -38.89 7.66
C TYR A 490 15.27 -39.34 7.15
N THR A 491 14.74 -40.40 7.75
CA THR A 491 13.33 -40.78 7.66
C THR A 491 12.87 -41.34 9.01
N ASN A 492 11.68 -40.94 9.48
CA ASN A 492 11.14 -41.35 10.78
C ASN A 492 12.16 -41.12 11.92
N ASN A 493 12.73 -39.91 11.93
CA ASN A 493 13.76 -39.46 12.88
C ASN A 493 14.99 -40.39 13.00
N THR A 494 15.28 -41.16 11.95
CA THR A 494 16.38 -42.12 11.90
C THR A 494 17.31 -41.79 10.74
N GLU A 495 18.61 -41.70 11.02
CA GLU A 495 19.63 -41.53 9.99
C GLU A 495 19.69 -42.77 9.10
N ARG A 496 19.52 -42.57 7.79
CA ARG A 496 19.56 -43.66 6.79
C ARG A 496 20.86 -43.67 6.01
N VAL A 497 21.31 -42.47 5.61
CA VAL A 497 22.50 -42.25 4.80
C VAL A 497 23.26 -41.05 5.35
N ARG A 498 24.59 -41.13 5.38
CA ARG A 498 25.47 -40.00 5.73
C ARG A 498 26.59 -39.85 4.73
N VAL A 499 26.93 -38.61 4.40
CA VAL A 499 28.23 -38.24 3.84
C VAL A 499 28.99 -37.51 4.95
N ASN A 500 30.10 -38.09 5.40
CA ASN A 500 30.91 -37.47 6.46
C ASN A 500 31.85 -36.39 5.89
N ALA A 501 32.53 -35.65 6.77
CA ALA A 501 33.44 -34.57 6.37
C ALA A 501 34.64 -35.03 5.51
N SER A 502 34.94 -36.33 5.48
CA SER A 502 35.98 -36.93 4.61
C SER A 502 35.45 -37.35 3.22
N GLY A 503 34.17 -37.10 2.94
CA GLY A 503 33.50 -37.48 1.69
C GLY A 503 33.22 -38.98 1.56
N ASN A 504 33.12 -39.70 2.68
CA ASN A 504 32.74 -41.11 2.71
C ASN A 504 31.22 -41.25 2.88
N VAL A 505 30.59 -42.15 2.13
CA VAL A 505 29.16 -42.43 2.20
C VAL A 505 28.89 -43.64 3.09
N GLY A 506 28.10 -43.46 4.15
CA GLY A 506 27.57 -44.51 5.00
C GLY A 506 26.10 -44.78 4.69
N ILE A 507 25.72 -46.05 4.56
CA ILE A 507 24.31 -46.50 4.52
C ILE A 507 24.10 -47.43 5.71
N GLY A 508 23.18 -47.08 6.61
CA GLY A 508 22.98 -47.81 7.86
C GLY A 508 24.10 -47.64 8.91
N THR A 509 25.03 -46.70 8.70
CA THR A 509 26.11 -46.38 9.64
C THR A 509 26.44 -44.90 9.64
N SER A 510 26.65 -44.34 10.83
CA SER A 510 27.05 -42.95 11.05
C SER A 510 28.57 -42.74 11.00
N SER A 511 29.36 -43.83 10.88
CA SER A 511 30.82 -43.78 10.87
C SER A 511 31.40 -44.55 9.68
N PRO A 512 31.24 -44.04 8.44
CA PRO A 512 31.76 -44.72 7.26
C PRO A 512 33.29 -44.69 7.23
N ALA A 513 33.91 -45.86 7.34
CA ALA A 513 35.37 -46.03 7.35
C ALA A 513 35.99 -46.10 5.95
N GLN A 514 35.17 -46.19 4.90
CA GLN A 514 35.57 -46.32 3.50
C GLN A 514 34.68 -45.44 2.62
N LYS A 515 35.08 -45.20 1.36
CA LYS A 515 34.34 -44.33 0.43
C LYS A 515 32.85 -44.68 0.31
N LEU A 516 32.53 -45.96 0.35
CA LEU A 516 31.19 -46.47 0.57
C LEU A 516 31.24 -47.53 1.68
N HIS A 517 30.50 -47.32 2.76
CA HIS A 517 30.34 -48.26 3.87
C HIS A 517 28.85 -48.56 4.05
N VAL A 518 28.43 -49.76 3.63
CA VAL A 518 27.06 -50.24 3.81
C VAL A 518 27.04 -51.22 4.96
N VAL A 519 26.26 -50.93 6.00
CA VAL A 519 25.95 -51.89 7.06
C VAL A 519 24.57 -52.47 6.78
N GLY A 520 24.56 -53.66 6.20
CA GLY A 520 23.35 -54.35 5.75
C GLY A 520 23.55 -55.01 4.38
N ASP A 521 22.45 -55.44 3.78
CA ASP A 521 22.46 -56.17 2.53
C ASP A 521 22.42 -55.26 1.31
N LEU A 522 23.09 -55.68 0.23
CA LEU A 522 23.05 -55.01 -1.06
C LEU A 522 22.33 -55.89 -2.08
N VAL A 523 21.13 -55.48 -2.48
CA VAL A 523 20.37 -56.14 -3.56
C VAL A 523 20.83 -55.57 -4.91
N LEU A 524 21.27 -56.43 -5.83
CA LEU A 524 21.70 -56.09 -7.18
C LEU A 524 20.76 -56.68 -8.23
N GLY A 525 20.35 -55.84 -9.19
CA GLY A 525 19.63 -56.25 -10.39
C GLY A 525 18.12 -56.39 -10.24
N ASN A 526 17.47 -56.48 -11.40
CA ASN A 526 16.10 -56.94 -11.60
C ASN A 526 16.04 -57.53 -13.01
N ASN A 527 15.83 -58.84 -13.17
CA ASN A 527 15.59 -59.38 -14.52
C ASN A 527 14.13 -59.14 -14.95
N THR A 528 13.76 -59.60 -16.15
CA THR A 528 12.38 -59.45 -16.67
C THR A 528 11.31 -60.14 -15.82
N ASN A 529 11.72 -61.08 -14.96
CA ASN A 529 10.87 -61.81 -14.03
C ASN A 529 10.93 -61.23 -12.60
N ASN A 530 11.60 -60.10 -12.42
CA ASN A 530 11.82 -59.43 -11.15
C ASN A 530 12.71 -60.20 -10.15
N GLU A 531 13.51 -61.16 -10.64
CA GLU A 531 14.51 -61.90 -9.85
C GLU A 531 15.75 -61.02 -9.57
N LYS A 532 16.36 -61.21 -8.41
CA LYS A 532 17.41 -60.34 -7.86
C LYS A 532 18.55 -61.15 -7.27
N PHE A 533 19.76 -60.59 -7.31
CA PHE A 533 20.88 -61.11 -6.54
C PHE A 533 21.05 -60.33 -5.24
N LEU A 534 21.32 -61.02 -4.15
CA LEU A 534 21.67 -60.44 -2.85
C LEU A 534 23.16 -60.62 -2.58
N PHE A 535 23.85 -59.51 -2.32
CA PHE A 535 25.15 -59.49 -1.67
C PHE A 535 24.91 -59.30 -0.18
N HIS A 536 24.96 -60.41 0.55
CA HIS A 536 24.70 -60.46 1.97
C HIS A 536 26.02 -60.50 2.74
N SER A 537 26.18 -59.61 3.71
CA SER A 537 27.31 -59.60 4.64
C SER A 537 26.75 -59.60 6.06
N ARG A 538 26.92 -60.72 6.76
CA ARG A 538 26.41 -60.87 8.13
C ARG A 538 27.53 -61.19 9.10
N SER A 539 27.47 -60.59 10.27
CA SER A 539 28.07 -61.14 11.48
C SER A 539 26.96 -61.90 12.22
N VAL A 540 27.13 -63.21 12.45
CA VAL A 540 26.16 -64.04 13.18
C VAL A 540 26.67 -64.26 14.61
N PRO A 541 26.26 -63.50 15.63
CA PRO A 541 26.49 -63.94 17.01
C PRO A 541 25.81 -65.31 17.23
N PRO A 542 26.44 -66.30 17.90
CA PRO A 542 27.68 -66.22 18.68
C PRO A 542 28.93 -66.77 17.97
N SER A 543 28.82 -67.26 16.74
CA SER A 543 29.93 -67.85 15.99
C SER A 543 30.46 -66.85 14.98
N ASN A 544 31.73 -66.44 15.09
CA ASN A 544 32.49 -65.57 14.14
C ASN A 544 32.52 -66.05 12.67
N ALA A 545 31.38 -66.42 12.08
CA ALA A 545 31.22 -66.75 10.69
C ALA A 545 30.75 -65.49 9.98
N ASP A 546 31.62 -64.49 9.92
CA ASP A 546 31.46 -63.43 8.93
C ASP A 546 31.52 -64.11 7.56
N PHE A 547 30.48 -64.00 6.76
CA PHE A 547 30.51 -64.50 5.40
C PHE A 547 29.97 -63.45 4.44
N LEU A 548 30.56 -63.42 3.25
CA LEU A 548 29.99 -62.77 2.08
C LEU A 548 29.24 -63.85 1.30
N GLN A 549 27.94 -63.68 1.10
CA GLN A 549 27.17 -64.57 0.26
C GLN A 549 26.58 -63.82 -0.93
N ILE A 550 26.65 -64.48 -2.08
CA ILE A 550 25.91 -64.10 -3.28
C ILE A 550 24.84 -65.16 -3.47
N THR A 551 23.58 -64.78 -3.31
CA THR A 551 22.45 -65.67 -3.58
C THR A 551 21.38 -64.97 -4.43
N HIS A 552 20.39 -65.73 -4.89
CA HIS A 552 19.24 -65.22 -5.63
C HIS A 552 17.95 -65.48 -4.85
N ASP A 553 16.89 -64.77 -5.22
CA ASP A 553 15.54 -65.10 -4.76
C ASP A 553 15.03 -66.37 -5.45
N ASN A 554 14.19 -67.12 -4.75
CA ASN A 554 13.45 -68.23 -5.30
C ASN A 554 12.18 -67.72 -6.00
N GLN A 555 11.41 -68.64 -6.59
CA GLN A 555 10.16 -68.29 -7.30
C GLN A 555 9.08 -67.63 -6.43
N SER A 556 9.23 -67.67 -5.09
CA SER A 556 8.33 -67.00 -4.14
C SER A 556 8.83 -65.62 -3.69
N GLY A 557 10.00 -65.19 -4.18
CA GLY A 557 10.65 -63.93 -3.79
C GLY A 557 11.46 -64.02 -2.49
N ASP A 558 11.57 -65.19 -1.87
CA ASP A 558 12.40 -65.43 -0.69
C ASP A 558 13.82 -65.81 -1.11
N TRP A 559 14.84 -65.38 -0.35
CA TRP A 559 16.23 -65.69 -0.67
C TRP A 559 16.55 -67.20 -0.57
N ASP A 560 17.10 -67.80 -1.64
CA ASP A 560 17.51 -69.20 -1.64
C ASP A 560 18.92 -69.36 -1.07
N TRP A 561 19.02 -69.30 0.26
CA TRP A 561 20.28 -69.42 1.00
C TRP A 561 21.09 -70.67 0.66
N SER A 562 20.43 -71.74 0.19
CA SER A 562 21.04 -73.03 -0.08
C SER A 562 21.65 -73.17 -1.48
N GLN A 563 21.40 -72.22 -2.39
CA GLN A 563 21.84 -72.31 -3.80
C GLN A 563 22.90 -71.26 -4.18
N GLY A 564 23.31 -70.41 -3.23
CA GLY A 564 24.27 -69.34 -3.47
C GLY A 564 25.75 -69.75 -3.39
N ILE A 565 26.62 -68.76 -3.58
CA ILE A 565 28.06 -68.83 -3.31
C ILE A 565 28.31 -68.18 -1.96
N THR A 566 28.89 -68.93 -1.02
CA THR A 566 29.23 -68.46 0.33
C THR A 566 30.74 -68.38 0.51
N LEU A 567 31.27 -67.22 0.88
CA LEU A 567 32.67 -67.03 1.25
C LEU A 567 32.76 -66.72 2.75
N LYS A 568 33.30 -67.65 3.54
CA LYS A 568 33.56 -67.40 4.96
C LYS A 568 34.87 -66.64 5.17
N ARG A 569 34.90 -65.76 6.18
CA ARG A 569 36.14 -65.15 6.70
C ARG A 569 37.08 -66.28 7.15
N GLY A 570 38.19 -66.45 6.44
CA GLY A 570 39.05 -67.64 6.49
C GLY A 570 39.27 -68.34 5.14
N GLY A 571 38.53 -67.92 4.11
CA GLY A 571 38.76 -68.27 2.70
C GLY A 571 38.13 -69.59 2.26
N ASN A 572 37.20 -70.16 3.01
CA ASN A 572 36.42 -71.31 2.56
C ASN A 572 35.28 -70.82 1.65
N VAL A 573 35.15 -71.43 0.47
CA VAL A 573 34.11 -71.15 -0.50
C VAL A 573 33.12 -72.32 -0.53
N GLY A 574 31.87 -72.03 -0.24
CA GLY A 574 30.73 -72.93 -0.43
C GLY A 574 30.00 -72.60 -1.73
N ILE A 575 29.63 -73.60 -2.52
CA ILE A 575 28.67 -73.47 -3.63
C ILE A 575 27.51 -74.41 -3.33
N GLY A 576 26.30 -73.88 -3.18
CA GLY A 576 25.14 -74.67 -2.76
C GLY A 576 25.13 -75.04 -1.26
N THR A 577 25.96 -74.37 -0.45
CA THR A 577 26.05 -74.56 1.01
C THR A 577 26.48 -73.27 1.70
N THR A 578 25.92 -73.02 2.90
CA THR A 578 26.26 -71.88 3.77
C THR A 578 27.32 -72.23 4.81
N ASP A 579 27.66 -73.50 4.96
CA ASP A 579 28.64 -73.99 5.94
C ASP A 579 29.73 -74.85 5.26
N PRO A 580 30.60 -74.25 4.41
CA PRO A 580 31.68 -74.99 3.78
C PRO A 580 32.67 -75.51 4.81
N LYS A 581 32.82 -76.83 4.89
CA LYS A 581 33.72 -77.52 5.85
C LYS A 581 35.17 -77.57 5.39
N VAL A 582 35.40 -77.33 4.09
CA VAL A 582 36.71 -77.34 3.42
C VAL A 582 36.89 -76.10 2.56
N LYS A 583 38.09 -75.91 1.96
CA LYS A 583 38.44 -74.70 1.21
C LYS A 583 37.52 -74.43 0.02
N LEU A 584 37.09 -75.48 -0.69
CA LEU A 584 36.04 -75.42 -1.70
C LEU A 584 35.10 -76.60 -1.45
N ASP A 585 33.87 -76.29 -1.02
CA ASP A 585 32.82 -77.26 -0.69
C ASP A 585 31.64 -77.02 -1.63
N VAL A 586 31.34 -77.99 -2.50
CA VAL A 586 30.27 -77.88 -3.48
C VAL A 586 29.21 -78.92 -3.18
N ASN A 587 28.02 -78.46 -2.82
CA ASN A 587 26.84 -79.29 -2.67
C ASN A 587 26.14 -79.45 -4.03
N GLY A 588 26.69 -80.31 -4.88
CA GLY A 588 26.20 -80.53 -6.24
C GLY A 588 27.29 -81.04 -7.19
N ASN A 589 26.96 -81.12 -8.47
CA ASN A 589 27.91 -81.56 -9.49
C ASN A 589 28.85 -80.42 -9.91
N ILE A 590 30.15 -80.72 -9.99
CA ILE A 590 31.15 -79.81 -10.57
C ILE A 590 31.44 -80.28 -12.01
N ASN A 591 31.14 -79.44 -13.00
CA ASN A 591 31.56 -79.68 -14.39
C ASN A 591 32.87 -78.93 -14.68
N ILE A 592 33.92 -79.66 -15.06
CA ILE A 592 35.26 -79.11 -15.31
C ILE A 592 35.67 -79.48 -16.73
N GLN A 593 35.73 -78.48 -17.62
CA GLN A 593 36.04 -78.67 -19.04
C GLN A 593 37.55 -78.72 -19.35
N GLY A 594 38.41 -78.55 -18.33
CA GLY A 594 39.88 -78.60 -18.45
C GLY A 594 40.52 -79.38 -17.31
N ASP A 595 41.84 -79.27 -17.14
CA ASP A 595 42.59 -80.02 -16.13
C ASP A 595 42.43 -79.45 -14.71
N VAL A 596 42.28 -80.34 -13.71
CA VAL A 596 42.35 -79.99 -12.28
C VAL A 596 43.74 -80.31 -11.74
N LYS A 597 44.49 -79.27 -11.34
CA LYS A 597 45.79 -79.44 -10.67
C LYS A 597 45.59 -79.48 -9.15
N VAL A 598 45.62 -80.69 -8.57
CA VAL A 598 45.58 -80.88 -7.11
C VAL A 598 47.00 -80.86 -6.55
N LYS A 599 47.28 -79.99 -5.58
CA LYS A 599 48.54 -80.01 -4.79
C LYS A 599 48.26 -80.63 -3.41
N GLY A 600 48.83 -81.80 -3.14
CA GLY A 600 48.70 -82.55 -1.88
C GLY A 600 48.49 -84.05 -2.11
N LYS A 601 48.94 -84.89 -1.17
CA LYS A 601 48.75 -86.36 -1.20
C LYS A 601 47.25 -86.68 -1.10
N LYS A 602 46.70 -87.39 -2.10
CA LYS A 602 45.31 -87.89 -2.03
C LYS A 602 45.24 -89.10 -1.09
N PRO A 603 44.17 -89.26 -0.28
CA PRO A 603 43.82 -90.56 0.28
C PRO A 603 43.43 -91.53 -0.85
N MET A 604 43.82 -92.79 -0.70
CA MET A 604 43.55 -93.89 -1.62
C MET A 604 42.04 -94.11 -1.79
N GLU A 605 41.54 -94.15 -3.01
CA GLU A 605 40.18 -94.60 -3.31
C GLU A 605 40.20 -96.11 -3.60
N LEU A 606 39.61 -96.90 -2.69
CA LEU A 606 39.54 -98.36 -2.80
C LEU A 606 38.43 -98.75 -3.78
N VAL A 607 38.79 -99.03 -5.04
CA VAL A 607 37.82 -99.55 -6.02
C VAL A 607 37.70 -101.07 -5.84
N HIS A 608 36.64 -101.54 -5.16
CA HIS A 608 36.29 -102.96 -5.13
C HIS A 608 35.65 -103.38 -6.46
N TYR A 609 36.33 -104.23 -7.23
CA TYR A 609 35.73 -104.90 -8.38
C TYR A 609 35.28 -106.31 -7.99
N ARG A 610 33.96 -106.55 -7.94
CA ARG A 610 33.40 -107.87 -7.69
C ARG A 610 33.17 -108.58 -9.03
N VAL A 611 33.97 -109.60 -9.35
CA VAL A 611 33.73 -110.41 -10.56
C VAL A 611 32.54 -111.36 -10.29
N PRO A 612 31.48 -111.35 -11.13
CA PRO A 612 30.35 -112.27 -10.98
C PRO A 612 30.76 -113.74 -11.20
N ARG A 613 30.09 -114.66 -10.48
CA ARG A 613 30.45 -116.09 -10.26
C ARG A 613 30.67 -117.00 -11.48
N ASN A 614 30.50 -116.57 -12.73
CA ASN A 614 30.35 -117.49 -13.87
C ASN A 614 31.18 -117.14 -15.11
N TYR A 615 32.49 -116.85 -14.99
CA TYR A 615 33.38 -116.81 -16.15
C TYR A 615 34.70 -117.55 -15.90
N VAL A 616 34.94 -118.59 -16.71
CA VAL A 616 36.22 -119.27 -16.87
C VAL A 616 37.14 -118.34 -17.67
N VAL A 617 38.26 -117.91 -17.11
CA VAL A 617 39.25 -117.08 -17.82
C VAL A 617 40.25 -118.00 -18.51
N ALA A 618 39.98 -118.34 -19.77
CA ALA A 618 41.00 -118.85 -20.70
C ALA A 618 41.43 -117.69 -21.60
N GLY A 619 42.70 -117.25 -21.47
CA GLY A 619 43.35 -116.32 -22.39
C GLY A 619 42.94 -114.85 -22.25
N ILE A 620 43.76 -114.05 -21.58
CA ILE A 620 43.65 -112.58 -21.61
C ILE A 620 44.28 -112.10 -22.92
N GLN A 621 43.47 -111.88 -23.96
CA GLN A 621 43.80 -110.97 -25.06
C GLN A 621 42.79 -109.82 -25.07
N GLY A 622 43.29 -108.59 -24.99
CA GLY A 622 42.49 -107.39 -25.20
C GLY A 622 42.20 -106.56 -23.95
N PHE A 623 43.25 -105.99 -23.33
CA PHE A 623 43.08 -104.75 -22.57
C PHE A 623 43.33 -103.57 -23.53
N THR A 624 42.27 -102.93 -24.01
CA THR A 624 42.34 -101.60 -24.62
C THR A 624 42.51 -100.57 -23.51
N GLY A 625 43.57 -99.77 -23.61
CA GLY A 625 44.20 -99.09 -22.49
C GLY A 625 43.33 -98.08 -21.72
N ILE A 626 43.52 -98.07 -20.41
CA ILE A 626 43.35 -96.88 -19.58
C ILE A 626 44.48 -95.90 -19.99
N ARG A 627 44.14 -94.77 -20.61
CA ARG A 627 45.09 -93.66 -20.78
C ARG A 627 45.33 -93.00 -19.42
N THR A 628 46.27 -93.52 -18.65
CA THR A 628 46.90 -92.71 -17.60
C THR A 628 47.85 -91.73 -18.30
N GLY A 629 47.54 -90.43 -18.26
CA GLY A 629 48.35 -89.37 -18.87
C GLY A 629 49.71 -89.12 -18.19
N TYR A 630 50.48 -90.17 -17.90
CA TYR A 630 51.75 -90.08 -17.18
C TYR A 630 52.84 -90.85 -17.95
N SER A 631 53.97 -90.19 -18.21
CA SER A 631 55.23 -90.85 -18.59
C SER A 631 55.94 -91.33 -17.32
N VAL A 632 56.11 -92.64 -17.17
CA VAL A 632 56.99 -93.21 -16.15
C VAL A 632 58.09 -93.92 -16.92
N SER A 633 59.34 -93.46 -16.78
CA SER A 633 60.46 -93.81 -17.66
C SER A 633 61.33 -94.97 -17.16
N GLU A 634 60.98 -95.64 -16.06
CA GLU A 634 61.89 -96.61 -15.43
C GLU A 634 61.17 -97.82 -14.85
N TRP A 635 61.88 -98.96 -14.87
CA TRP A 635 61.43 -100.27 -14.39
C TRP A 635 61.41 -100.30 -12.86
N TYR A 636 60.29 -100.71 -12.25
CA TYR A 636 60.24 -100.95 -10.80
C TYR A 636 59.52 -102.26 -10.48
N PRO A 637 60.08 -103.11 -9.59
CA PRO A 637 59.46 -104.35 -9.17
C PRO A 637 58.27 -104.08 -8.23
N ILE A 638 57.15 -104.77 -8.44
CA ILE A 638 55.99 -104.76 -7.54
C ILE A 638 55.92 -106.16 -6.90
N MET A 639 55.94 -106.23 -5.56
CA MET A 639 55.69 -107.48 -4.86
C MET A 639 54.18 -107.68 -4.68
N VAL A 640 53.66 -108.81 -5.17
CA VAL A 640 52.28 -109.23 -4.97
C VAL A 640 52.30 -110.57 -4.25
N ASN A 641 51.65 -110.65 -3.09
CA ASN A 641 51.41 -111.92 -2.41
C ASN A 641 50.22 -112.60 -3.06
N LEU A 642 50.45 -113.75 -3.69
CA LEU A 642 49.37 -114.63 -4.15
C LEU A 642 49.14 -115.70 -3.08
N MET A 643 47.94 -115.69 -2.50
CA MET A 643 47.41 -116.83 -1.75
C MET A 643 46.69 -117.76 -2.72
N TYR A 644 47.12 -119.01 -2.78
CA TYR A 644 46.35 -120.07 -3.44
C TYR A 644 45.84 -121.04 -2.37
N LEU A 645 44.55 -121.34 -2.42
CA LEU A 645 43.90 -122.32 -1.55
C LEU A 645 43.95 -123.68 -2.25
N ASP A 646 44.78 -124.57 -1.75
CA ASP A 646 44.76 -125.98 -2.17
C ASP A 646 43.77 -126.74 -1.30
N TYR A 647 42.90 -127.54 -1.93
CA TYR A 647 41.86 -128.32 -1.25
C TYR A 647 42.22 -129.80 -1.37
N ASN A 648 43.15 -130.26 -0.53
CA ASN A 648 43.42 -131.67 -0.35
C ASN A 648 43.24 -132.03 1.14
N ASP A 649 42.34 -132.98 1.40
CA ASP A 649 42.06 -133.61 2.71
C ASP A 649 41.57 -132.72 3.87
N GLY A 650 40.58 -131.86 3.60
CA GLY A 650 39.71 -131.33 4.66
C GLY A 650 40.35 -130.42 5.71
N GLN A 651 41.60 -130.00 5.50
CA GLN A 651 42.33 -129.02 6.31
C GLN A 651 42.67 -127.82 5.44
N ARG A 652 42.33 -126.61 5.89
CA ARG A 652 42.78 -125.36 5.24
C ARG A 652 44.24 -125.12 5.63
N THR A 653 45.11 -125.05 4.64
CA THR A 653 46.49 -124.58 4.83
C THR A 653 46.72 -123.38 3.92
N ASP A 654 46.92 -122.20 4.51
CA ASP A 654 47.34 -120.99 3.80
C ASP A 654 48.83 -121.11 3.47
N LEU A 655 49.15 -121.31 2.19
CA LEU A 655 50.52 -121.25 1.70
C LEU A 655 50.71 -119.92 0.95
N ALA A 656 51.15 -118.89 1.66
CA ALA A 656 51.61 -117.66 1.03
C ALA A 656 52.95 -117.93 0.31
N LYS A 657 52.98 -117.89 -1.03
CA LYS A 657 54.23 -117.88 -1.80
C LYS A 657 54.38 -116.51 -2.48
N GLN A 658 55.53 -115.88 -2.22
CA GLN A 658 55.91 -114.63 -2.86
C GLN A 658 56.31 -114.90 -4.32
N TYR A 659 55.60 -114.27 -5.26
CA TYR A 659 55.99 -114.24 -6.66
C TYR A 659 56.36 -112.81 -7.05
N GLN A 660 57.54 -112.64 -7.63
CA GLN A 660 57.97 -111.37 -8.18
C GLN A 660 57.39 -111.19 -9.58
N PHE A 661 56.66 -110.09 -9.77
CA PHE A 661 56.14 -109.70 -11.07
C PHE A 661 56.95 -108.54 -11.62
N PHE A 662 57.27 -108.60 -12.91
CA PHE A 662 57.85 -107.49 -13.65
C PHE A 662 56.79 -106.94 -14.60
N SER A 663 56.46 -105.66 -14.46
CA SER A 663 55.64 -104.95 -15.45
C SER A 663 56.55 -104.16 -16.38
N GLY A 664 56.38 -104.33 -17.69
CA GLY A 664 57.13 -103.62 -18.73
C GLY A 664 56.23 -103.12 -19.85
N LYS A 665 56.69 -102.11 -20.58
CA LYS A 665 55.96 -101.54 -21.73
C LYS A 665 56.72 -101.85 -23.02
N LEU A 666 56.13 -102.64 -23.91
CA LEU A 666 56.69 -102.95 -25.23
C LEU A 666 55.72 -102.40 -26.28
N ASN A 667 56.19 -101.51 -27.17
CA ASN A 667 55.39 -100.90 -28.24
C ASN A 667 54.06 -100.27 -27.78
N GLY A 668 54.04 -99.61 -26.63
CA GLY A 668 52.85 -98.91 -26.14
C GLY A 668 51.92 -99.76 -25.25
N THR A 669 52.06 -101.08 -25.26
CA THR A 669 51.23 -102.02 -24.50
C THR A 669 51.96 -102.46 -23.23
N TRP A 670 51.24 -102.52 -22.11
CA TRP A 670 51.77 -103.00 -20.83
C TRP A 670 51.70 -104.53 -20.77
N TYR A 671 52.79 -105.17 -20.36
CA TYR A 671 52.93 -106.60 -20.16
C TYR A 671 53.29 -106.87 -18.70
N LEU A 672 52.72 -107.94 -18.13
CA LEU A 672 53.07 -108.47 -16.82
C LEU A 672 53.71 -109.84 -17.02
N THR A 673 54.98 -110.00 -16.64
CA THR A 673 55.73 -111.26 -16.79
C THR A 673 55.91 -111.92 -15.43
N LEU A 674 55.50 -113.19 -15.34
CA LEU A 674 55.75 -114.08 -14.20
C LEU A 674 57.01 -114.92 -14.48
N VAL A 675 58.02 -114.85 -13.61
CA VAL A 675 59.22 -115.70 -13.70
C VAL A 675 59.08 -116.87 -12.72
N MET A 676 58.96 -118.09 -13.23
CA MET A 676 59.02 -119.30 -12.39
C MET A 676 60.46 -119.88 -12.39
N PRO A 677 61.04 -120.25 -11.24
CA PRO A 677 62.36 -120.87 -11.20
C PRO A 677 62.35 -122.32 -11.75
N PRO A 678 63.44 -122.78 -12.39
CA PRO A 678 63.49 -124.06 -13.07
C PRO A 678 63.87 -125.20 -12.11
N LYS A 679 62.93 -126.09 -11.78
CA LYS A 679 63.23 -127.49 -11.41
C LYS A 679 62.14 -128.42 -11.93
N MET A 680 62.57 -129.39 -12.76
CA MET A 680 61.77 -130.45 -13.36
C MET A 680 61.26 -131.44 -12.32
N ILE A 681 60.01 -131.88 -12.46
CA ILE A 681 59.56 -133.20 -12.03
C ILE A 681 59.02 -133.89 -13.29
N TYR A 682 59.74 -134.89 -13.77
CA TYR A 682 59.26 -135.88 -14.73
C TYR A 682 58.51 -136.96 -13.95
N ILE A 683 57.29 -137.31 -14.38
CA ILE A 683 56.74 -138.65 -14.17
C ILE A 683 56.07 -139.05 -15.49
N ASP A 684 56.65 -140.04 -16.15
CA ASP A 684 56.06 -140.77 -17.27
C ASP A 684 55.56 -142.13 -16.73
N PHE A 685 54.30 -142.46 -16.97
CA PHE A 685 53.78 -143.83 -17.01
C PHE A 685 52.62 -143.86 -18.01
N SER A 686 52.83 -144.50 -19.15
CA SER A 686 51.81 -144.96 -20.08
C SER A 686 50.97 -146.11 -19.51
N ASP A 687 49.75 -146.22 -20.06
CA ASP A 687 48.71 -147.25 -19.93
C ASP A 687 47.64 -147.12 -18.81
N GLU A 688 46.69 -146.21 -19.11
CA GLU A 688 45.21 -146.40 -19.20
C GLU A 688 44.38 -146.91 -17.99
N ILE A 689 43.21 -146.33 -17.61
CA ILE A 689 42.35 -145.31 -18.26
C ILE A 689 41.38 -144.60 -17.26
N ARG A 690 41.40 -143.25 -17.34
CA ARG A 690 40.36 -142.17 -17.41
C ARG A 690 39.10 -142.17 -16.51
N SER A 691 38.63 -141.03 -16.00
CA SER A 691 39.20 -139.68 -15.81
C SER A 691 38.34 -138.93 -14.78
N THR A 692 38.94 -138.38 -13.74
CA THR A 692 38.30 -137.59 -12.69
C THR A 692 38.87 -136.18 -12.63
N THR A 693 38.11 -135.30 -11.98
CA THR A 693 38.55 -134.24 -11.04
C THR A 693 38.26 -132.77 -11.44
N TYR A 694 37.60 -132.11 -10.48
CA TYR A 694 37.21 -130.72 -10.29
C TYR A 694 38.32 -129.68 -10.58
N PRO A 695 37.99 -128.50 -11.16
CA PRO A 695 38.91 -127.37 -11.19
C PRO A 695 38.65 -126.36 -10.06
N SER A 696 39.76 -125.96 -9.44
CA SER A 696 39.97 -125.04 -8.34
C SER A 696 39.54 -123.59 -8.63
N VAL A 697 39.16 -122.85 -7.59
CA VAL A 697 38.81 -121.42 -7.66
C VAL A 697 40.06 -120.55 -7.43
N PHE A 698 40.36 -119.65 -8.36
CA PHE A 698 41.37 -118.59 -8.17
C PHE A 698 40.69 -117.31 -7.70
N LEU A 699 40.98 -116.88 -6.47
CA LEU A 699 40.73 -115.51 -6.02
C LEU A 699 42.02 -114.72 -6.25
N MET A 700 41.93 -113.66 -7.04
CA MET A 700 43.05 -112.75 -7.30
C MET A 700 42.70 -111.38 -6.73
N ASP A 701 43.24 -111.06 -5.56
CA ASP A 701 43.23 -109.71 -5.02
C ASP A 701 44.43 -108.95 -5.58
N VAL A 702 44.17 -108.00 -6.50
CA VAL A 702 45.23 -107.16 -7.06
C VAL A 702 45.28 -105.85 -6.30
N LEU A 703 46.26 -105.72 -5.43
CA LEU A 703 46.56 -104.48 -4.71
C LEU A 703 47.47 -103.59 -5.58
N PHE A 704 46.95 -102.47 -6.09
CA PHE A 704 47.77 -101.46 -6.75
C PHE A 704 48.22 -100.41 -5.73
N ILE A 705 49.51 -100.42 -5.35
CA ILE A 705 50.12 -99.41 -4.48
C ILE A 705 50.81 -98.35 -5.36
N ARG A 706 50.53 -97.05 -5.13
CA ARG A 706 51.35 -95.96 -5.70
C ARG A 706 52.40 -95.48 -4.71
N ASN A 707 53.61 -95.27 -5.24
CA ASN A 707 54.87 -95.15 -4.51
C ASN A 707 55.23 -93.70 -4.14
N GLU A 708 54.48 -93.03 -3.25
CA GLU A 708 54.91 -91.74 -2.66
C GLU A 708 54.96 -91.76 -1.11
N LEU A 709 55.06 -92.96 -0.52
CA LEU A 709 55.18 -93.17 0.93
C LEU A 709 56.03 -94.41 1.29
N MET A 710 57.22 -94.54 0.69
CA MET A 710 58.24 -95.53 1.10
C MET A 710 59.46 -94.85 1.74
N SER A 711 59.24 -93.84 2.59
CA SER A 711 60.27 -93.33 3.52
C SER A 711 59.84 -93.36 4.99
N GLU A 712 58.64 -93.85 5.33
CA GLU A 712 58.14 -93.87 6.72
C GLU A 712 57.48 -95.19 7.15
N ILE A 713 57.64 -96.27 6.40
CA ILE A 713 57.28 -97.63 6.85
C ILE A 713 58.53 -98.52 6.76
N SER A 714 59.56 -98.15 7.51
CA SER A 714 60.53 -99.13 8.01
C SER A 714 60.21 -99.37 9.47
N SER A 715 59.89 -100.62 9.81
CA SER A 715 59.43 -101.14 11.10
C SER A 715 57.91 -101.33 11.19
N THR A 716 57.54 -102.57 11.50
CA THR A 716 56.21 -103.07 11.88
C THR A 716 55.24 -103.45 10.75
N ILE A 717 55.58 -104.52 10.03
CA ILE A 717 54.58 -105.57 9.76
C ILE A 717 55.21 -106.90 10.21
N ASN A 718 54.70 -107.41 11.33
CA ASN A 718 54.93 -108.76 11.85
C ASN A 718 54.10 -109.75 11.02
N PRO A 719 54.51 -111.03 10.95
CA PRO A 719 54.39 -111.92 9.79
C PRO A 719 52.98 -112.18 9.26
#